data_AF-F4NRZ2-F1
#
_entry.id   AF-F4NRZ2-F1
#
_cell.length_a   1.000
_cell.length_b   1.000
_cell.length_c   1.000
_cell.angle_alpha   90.00
_cell.angle_beta   90.00
_cell.angle_gamma   90.00
#
_symmetry.space_group_name_H-M   'P 1'
#
loop_
_entity.id
_entity.type
_entity.pdbx_description
1 polymer ?
#
loop_
_entity_poly.entity_id
_entity_poly.type
_entity_poly.pdbx_seq_one_letter_code
_entity_poly.pdbx_strand_id
1 'polypeptide(L)'
;MSATTLSSIHIPPLANHQSTLYLLFSPKCRPYAELAAYHLAAKSTAAVPLIRVGLDRNLLAQTSTLIIPKGPFASNKTTITGKCSILRYFARAFPNTSTADPLSSLSIYPEQVFATKHLIDSWIDRIRNATASATPDVLLLKELDLAAPTTALVGDSTTIADLLAWDSLISTNASSPKLAGWLKAIHSDKELSDAAYTIDQAIESAPILDTFRYSIVEQIHSLTGVAEDLLYSLLEEPRDKANGDMSLPLPRTRLPGIPTQLAASLAKQFQPNNLILKAVATGPFLNFTFNKAILSKKVISSAVTLGTSYGSNSDGFGKFAVVEFSSPNIAKPFHAGHLRSTIIGSFLKNVLDVSGWSTVSINYLGDWGKQFGLLAVGFDRYGSDEALSTDPIRHLYDVYVRINTEAIEDASIHDQARAYFKKMEDGDEHAYNLWKRFRDLSIVKYKEVYGRLNVHFDIYSGESQYSLSQMRSVMNELQNVGLLVPDQGALIVDLKEYKLGVAVIGKTDGSLLYLSRDIAAACDRKDTFDFDHMFYVVGTQQDHHFKQLFKILELQGKTWVDRCSHIGFGLIKSKDGNMSTRRGTVVFLEDILNTVRDEMHANMKKNEHKYAQVVDPERVADIVGQSATMIQDMGARRAKDYTFDWSRIFSFEGDTGPYLQYAHSRLCSIERQSEHLQVSADTLLDIDLTLLVEPQALALIEAIALYPDVIRDLSKNYEPCNLVSYSLRLSHAISSAIDVLWVSGQEKPLAHARLALYVAARFALSNALRTLGLTPLTRM
;
A
#
# COMPACT_ATOMS: atom_id res chain seq x y z
N MET A 1 23.48 45.71 -7.23
CA MET A 1 22.75 45.65 -8.52
C MET A 1 23.46 44.61 -9.38
N SER A 2 22.91 43.53 -9.90
CA SER A 2 21.62 42.84 -9.83
C SER A 2 21.94 41.39 -10.23
N ALA A 3 21.50 40.43 -9.43
CA ALA A 3 21.71 39.00 -9.66
C ALA A 3 20.56 38.41 -10.50
N THR A 4 20.94 37.70 -11.56
CA THR A 4 20.15 36.82 -12.45
C THR A 4 21.19 35.81 -12.94
N THR A 5 21.06 34.49 -12.90
CA THR A 5 19.90 33.60 -13.00
C THR A 5 20.39 32.20 -12.59
N LEU A 6 19.80 31.59 -11.56
CA LEU A 6 19.83 30.14 -11.34
C LEU A 6 18.42 29.63 -11.58
N SER A 7 18.29 28.77 -12.58
CA SER A 7 17.06 28.10 -12.99
C SER A 7 16.54 27.21 -11.88
N SER A 8 15.49 27.67 -11.21
CA SER A 8 14.63 26.88 -10.32
C SER A 8 14.00 25.73 -11.11
N ILE A 9 14.24 24.50 -10.64
CA ILE A 9 13.37 23.37 -10.95
C ILE A 9 12.00 23.73 -10.36
N HIS A 10 11.04 23.97 -11.25
CA HIS A 10 9.65 24.23 -10.89
C HIS A 10 9.04 22.91 -10.40
N ILE A 11 9.25 22.59 -9.12
CA ILE A 11 8.30 21.74 -8.40
C ILE A 11 7.07 22.64 -8.19
N PRO A 12 5.86 22.23 -8.60
CA PRO A 12 4.69 23.03 -8.31
C PRO A 12 4.61 23.22 -6.79
N PRO A 13 4.31 24.42 -6.28
CA PRO A 13 4.04 24.57 -4.86
C PRO A 13 2.89 23.62 -4.53
N LEU A 14 3.17 22.59 -3.73
CA LEU A 14 2.11 21.82 -3.09
C LEU A 14 1.34 22.84 -2.26
N ALA A 15 0.12 23.14 -2.73
CA ALA A 15 -0.76 24.10 -2.11
C ALA A 15 -0.83 23.81 -0.62
N ASN A 16 -0.69 24.87 0.20
CA ASN A 16 -0.93 24.88 1.64
C ASN A 16 -1.92 23.78 2.03
N HIS A 17 -1.49 22.79 2.81
CA HIS A 17 -2.40 21.81 3.41
C HIS A 17 -3.33 22.56 4.37
N GLN A 18 -4.43 23.07 3.82
CA GLN A 18 -5.58 23.51 4.58
C GLN A 18 -6.01 22.33 5.47
N SER A 19 -6.40 22.62 6.70
CA SER A 19 -6.94 21.65 7.66
C SER A 19 -7.84 20.65 6.90
N THR A 20 -7.66 19.35 7.00
CA THR A 20 -8.44 18.39 6.19
C THR A 20 -9.40 17.64 7.12
N LEU A 21 -10.70 17.66 6.83
CA LEU A 21 -11.73 17.06 7.68
C LEU A 21 -12.13 15.70 7.10
N TYR A 22 -12.04 14.62 7.89
CA TYR A 22 -12.30 13.27 7.38
C TYR A 22 -13.65 12.75 7.87
N LEU A 23 -14.51 12.36 6.92
CA LEU A 23 -15.79 11.69 7.17
C LEU A 23 -15.69 10.23 6.72
N LEU A 24 -15.77 9.31 7.67
CA LEU A 24 -15.82 7.87 7.41
C LEU A 24 -17.26 7.38 7.57
N PHE A 25 -17.80 6.75 6.53
CA PHE A 25 -19.17 6.25 6.53
C PHE A 25 -19.18 4.73 6.72
N SER A 26 -20.06 4.22 7.58
CA SER A 26 -20.30 2.78 7.57
C SER A 26 -20.74 2.31 6.18
N PRO A 27 -20.38 1.11 5.74
CA PRO A 27 -20.80 0.59 4.44
C PRO A 27 -22.32 0.50 4.24
N LYS A 28 -23.09 0.37 5.33
CA LYS A 28 -24.57 0.44 5.33
C LYS A 28 -25.12 1.84 5.02
N CYS A 29 -24.28 2.88 5.09
CA CYS A 29 -24.63 4.28 4.85
C CYS A 29 -24.09 4.81 3.50
N ARG A 30 -23.74 3.92 2.55
CA ARG A 30 -23.17 4.25 1.22
C ARG A 30 -23.89 5.40 0.50
N PRO A 31 -25.23 5.41 0.34
CA PRO A 31 -25.92 6.50 -0.37
C PRO A 31 -25.83 7.87 0.35
N TYR A 32 -25.67 7.86 1.68
CA TYR A 32 -25.60 9.08 2.49
C TYR A 32 -24.22 9.75 2.44
N ALA A 33 -23.17 8.98 2.12
CA ALA A 33 -21.81 9.47 1.89
C ALA A 33 -21.74 10.28 0.59
N GLU A 34 -22.31 9.72 -0.48
CA GLU A 34 -22.43 10.33 -1.81
C GLU A 34 -23.19 11.66 -1.74
N LEU A 35 -24.31 11.69 -1.03
CA LEU A 35 -25.16 12.87 -0.89
C LEU A 35 -24.58 13.94 0.07
N ALA A 36 -23.86 13.52 1.11
CA ALA A 36 -23.19 14.44 2.03
C ALA A 36 -21.97 15.11 1.37
N ALA A 37 -21.21 14.36 0.57
CA ALA A 37 -20.11 14.88 -0.25
C ALA A 37 -20.63 15.92 -1.26
N TYR A 38 -21.72 15.58 -1.98
CA TYR A 38 -22.41 16.45 -2.93
C TYR A 38 -22.82 17.81 -2.31
N HIS A 39 -23.47 17.79 -1.15
CA HIS A 39 -23.96 19.01 -0.51
C HIS A 39 -22.87 19.90 0.10
N LEU A 40 -21.77 19.31 0.56
CA LEU A 40 -20.65 20.04 1.15
C LEU A 40 -19.78 20.72 0.08
N ALA A 41 -19.61 20.08 -1.09
CA ALA A 41 -18.90 20.67 -2.22
C ALA A 41 -19.69 21.82 -2.88
N ALA A 42 -21.00 21.66 -3.08
CA ALA A 42 -21.85 22.63 -3.80
C ALA A 42 -22.05 23.99 -3.09
N LYS A 43 -21.67 24.13 -1.81
CA LYS A 43 -21.77 25.39 -1.04
C LYS A 43 -20.43 26.05 -0.71
N SER A 44 -19.31 25.51 -1.19
CA SER A 44 -17.97 25.98 -0.86
C SER A 44 -17.49 27.09 -1.81
N THR A 45 -17.76 28.35 -1.46
CA THR A 45 -17.21 29.53 -2.17
C THR A 45 -16.14 30.29 -1.36
N ALA A 46 -15.67 29.76 -0.24
CA ALA A 46 -14.61 30.38 0.57
C ALA A 46 -13.61 29.34 1.09
N ALA A 47 -12.42 29.79 1.51
CA ALA A 47 -11.29 29.00 2.00
C ALA A 47 -11.65 28.06 3.17
N VAL A 48 -12.24 26.91 2.84
CA VAL A 48 -12.70 25.86 3.76
C VAL A 48 -11.69 24.71 3.74
N PRO A 49 -11.46 24.05 4.89
CA PRO A 49 -10.72 22.78 4.96
C PRO A 49 -11.14 21.77 3.88
N LEU A 50 -10.17 21.13 3.20
CA LEU A 50 -10.44 20.05 2.26
C LEU A 50 -11.22 18.93 2.99
N ILE A 51 -12.43 18.59 2.55
CA ILE A 51 -13.22 17.52 3.16
C ILE A 51 -12.93 16.23 2.40
N ARG A 52 -12.41 15.21 3.10
CA ARG A 52 -12.16 13.88 2.53
C ARG A 52 -13.18 12.88 3.05
N VAL A 53 -13.84 12.18 2.14
CA VAL A 53 -14.86 11.17 2.45
C VAL A 53 -14.28 9.78 2.18
N GLY A 54 -14.46 8.86 3.11
CA GLY A 54 -14.08 7.46 2.97
C GLY A 54 -15.08 6.52 3.65
N LEU A 55 -14.83 5.22 3.59
CA LEU A 55 -15.69 4.23 4.26
C LEU A 55 -15.01 3.69 5.51
N ASP A 56 -15.82 3.49 6.54
CA ASP A 56 -15.43 2.77 7.73
C ASP A 56 -15.17 1.31 7.37
N ARG A 57 -14.04 0.79 7.84
CA ARG A 57 -13.59 -0.58 7.60
C ARG A 57 -14.46 -1.61 8.30
N ASN A 58 -15.20 -1.19 9.32
CA ASN A 58 -16.15 -2.04 9.98
C ASN A 58 -17.47 -2.08 9.19
N LEU A 59 -17.66 -3.13 8.38
CA LEU A 59 -18.92 -3.43 7.69
C LEU A 59 -20.11 -3.61 8.66
N LEU A 60 -19.84 -3.81 9.96
CA LEU A 60 -20.81 -3.90 11.05
C LEU A 60 -21.10 -2.54 11.72
N ALA A 61 -20.32 -1.50 11.43
CA ALA A 61 -20.59 -0.17 11.96
C ALA A 61 -22.00 0.27 11.54
N GLN A 62 -22.83 0.64 12.51
CA GLN A 62 -24.15 1.24 12.26
C GLN A 62 -24.09 2.78 12.25
N THR A 63 -22.89 3.34 12.44
CA THR A 63 -22.65 4.75 12.70
C THR A 63 -21.50 5.24 11.84
N SER A 64 -21.59 6.48 11.38
CA SER A 64 -20.46 7.15 10.73
C SER A 64 -19.47 7.62 11.79
N THR A 65 -18.27 8.01 11.34
CA THR A 65 -17.18 8.53 12.18
C THR A 65 -16.67 9.83 11.57
N LEU A 66 -16.65 10.90 12.36
CA LEU A 66 -16.04 12.17 12.00
C LEU A 66 -14.69 12.29 12.72
N ILE A 67 -13.63 12.51 11.96
CA ILE A 67 -12.29 12.74 12.49
C ILE A 67 -11.94 14.20 12.25
N ILE A 68 -11.84 14.96 13.33
CA ILE A 68 -11.42 16.36 13.32
C ILE A 68 -9.95 16.41 13.74
N PRO A 69 -9.02 16.77 12.83
CA PRO A 69 -7.64 17.04 13.23
C PRO A 69 -7.60 18.34 14.04
N LYS A 70 -6.91 18.32 15.18
CA LYS A 70 -6.67 19.55 15.97
C LYS A 70 -5.44 20.27 15.41
N GLY A 71 -5.66 21.18 14.48
CA GLY A 71 -4.66 22.15 14.01
C GLY A 71 -3.37 21.54 13.40
N PRO A 72 -2.42 22.38 12.97
CA PRO A 72 -1.21 21.93 12.28
C PRO A 72 -0.15 21.27 13.18
N PHE A 73 -0.34 21.24 14.51
CA PHE A 73 0.70 20.78 15.45
C PHE A 73 0.22 19.93 16.62
N ALA A 74 -0.99 19.34 16.60
CA ALA A 74 -1.41 18.44 17.68
C ALA A 74 -1.66 17.00 17.19
N SER A 75 -0.96 16.06 17.81
CA SER A 75 -1.11 14.61 17.65
C SER A 75 -2.48 14.05 18.09
N ASN A 76 -3.36 14.90 18.65
CA ASN A 76 -4.67 14.51 19.18
C ASN A 76 -5.79 14.77 18.17
N LYS A 77 -6.33 13.70 17.57
CA LYS A 77 -7.55 13.72 16.76
C LYS A 77 -8.77 13.66 17.67
N THR A 78 -9.80 14.45 17.36
CA THR A 78 -11.11 14.28 18.01
C THR A 78 -11.95 13.38 17.12
N THR A 79 -12.22 12.17 17.60
CA THR A 79 -13.06 11.20 16.90
C THR A 79 -14.46 11.26 17.49
N ILE A 80 -15.44 11.60 16.67
CA ILE A 80 -16.86 11.63 17.05
C ILE A 80 -17.58 10.53 16.25
N THR A 81 -18.24 9.62 16.94
CA THR A 81 -19.00 8.50 16.34
C THR A 81 -20.50 8.70 16.58
N GLY A 82 -21.34 8.43 15.58
CA GLY A 82 -22.79 8.57 15.73
C GLY A 82 -23.58 8.26 14.46
N LYS A 83 -24.92 8.19 14.58
CA LYS A 83 -25.79 8.09 13.40
C LYS A 83 -25.50 9.26 12.45
N CYS A 84 -25.61 9.05 11.14
CA CYS A 84 -25.26 10.05 10.12
C CYS A 84 -25.88 11.42 10.41
N SER A 85 -27.11 11.47 10.94
CA SER A 85 -27.82 12.68 11.37
C SER A 85 -27.13 13.46 12.50
N ILE A 86 -26.55 12.77 13.50
CA ILE A 86 -25.85 13.37 14.65
C ILE A 86 -24.50 13.95 14.22
N LEU A 87 -23.77 13.28 13.34
CA LEU A 87 -22.50 13.79 12.84
C LEU A 87 -22.67 14.96 11.87
N ARG A 88 -23.75 14.97 11.08
CA ARG A 88 -24.16 16.14 10.29
C ARG A 88 -24.48 17.35 11.18
N TYR A 89 -25.05 17.12 12.36
CA TYR A 89 -25.27 18.17 13.36
C TYR A 89 -23.94 18.72 13.91
N PHE A 90 -22.99 17.85 14.28
CA PHE A 90 -21.69 18.27 14.79
C PHE A 90 -20.80 18.97 13.75
N ALA A 91 -20.78 18.50 12.51
CA ALA A 91 -20.08 19.16 11.41
C ALA A 91 -20.60 20.58 11.15
N ARG A 92 -21.87 20.86 11.49
CA ARG A 92 -22.50 22.19 11.40
C ARG A 92 -22.32 23.03 12.66
N ALA A 93 -22.20 22.42 13.82
CA ALA A 93 -22.06 23.12 15.10
C ALA A 93 -20.67 23.74 15.32
N PHE A 94 -19.67 23.36 14.53
CA PHE A 94 -18.28 23.86 14.64
C PHE A 94 -17.71 24.45 13.33
N PRO A 95 -18.24 25.57 12.81
CA PRO A 95 -17.64 26.24 11.66
C PRO A 95 -16.72 27.38 12.13
N ASN A 96 -15.42 27.08 12.30
CA ASN A 96 -14.32 28.03 12.59
C ASN A 96 -14.41 28.90 13.86
N THR A 97 -13.40 28.77 14.73
CA THR A 97 -12.87 29.91 15.51
C THR A 97 -11.37 30.00 15.32
N SER A 98 -10.94 30.90 14.44
CA SER A 98 -9.60 31.47 14.43
C SER A 98 -9.70 32.87 15.05
N THR A 99 -9.19 33.01 16.27
CA THR A 99 -8.31 34.11 16.74
C THR A 99 -8.28 34.07 18.27
N ALA A 100 -7.08 33.99 18.85
CA ALA A 100 -6.71 34.10 20.27
C ALA A 100 -7.56 33.27 21.27
N ASP A 101 -6.94 32.20 21.79
CA ASP A 101 -7.36 31.29 22.87
C ASP A 101 -8.68 31.60 23.62
N PRO A 102 -9.72 30.73 23.55
CA PRO A 102 -10.56 30.53 24.73
C PRO A 102 -11.20 29.12 24.82
N LEU A 103 -10.72 28.30 25.75
CA LEU A 103 -11.54 27.28 26.42
C LEU A 103 -12.51 27.89 27.48
N SER A 104 -12.68 29.22 27.51
CA SER A 104 -13.27 29.94 28.66
C SER A 104 -14.56 30.72 28.40
N SER A 105 -15.18 30.72 27.21
CA SER A 105 -16.44 31.46 26.98
C SER A 105 -17.45 30.73 26.10
N LEU A 106 -18.07 29.68 26.65
CA LEU A 106 -19.32 29.11 26.14
C LEU A 106 -20.50 30.05 26.48
N SER A 107 -20.78 31.02 25.60
CA SER A 107 -22.11 31.63 25.50
C SER A 107 -22.50 31.65 24.03
N ILE A 108 -23.36 30.69 23.67
CA ILE A 108 -23.85 30.48 22.32
C ILE A 108 -25.04 31.44 22.13
N TYR A 109 -25.04 32.18 21.02
CA TYR A 109 -26.06 33.10 20.47
C TYR A 109 -25.86 34.60 20.71
N PRO A 110 -25.45 35.33 19.65
CA PRO A 110 -25.91 36.70 19.42
C PRO A 110 -26.89 36.80 18.23
N GLU A 111 -28.14 37.12 18.57
CA GLU A 111 -29.04 38.14 17.99
C GLU A 111 -29.76 38.06 16.63
N GLN A 112 -29.66 37.05 15.75
CA GLN A 112 -30.53 37.03 14.55
C GLN A 112 -31.11 35.66 14.14
N VAL A 113 -31.84 34.96 15.02
CA VAL A 113 -32.76 33.88 14.59
C VAL A 113 -33.91 33.71 15.61
N PHE A 114 -34.92 34.59 15.61
CA PHE A 114 -36.13 34.39 16.43
C PHE A 114 -37.36 33.86 15.66
N ALA A 115 -37.34 33.81 14.32
CA ALA A 115 -38.48 33.30 13.55
C ALA A 115 -38.48 31.77 13.42
N THR A 116 -37.32 31.14 13.21
CA THR A 116 -37.24 29.69 12.88
C THR A 116 -37.10 28.79 14.10
N LYS A 117 -36.52 29.30 15.19
CA LYS A 117 -36.30 28.56 16.44
C LYS A 117 -37.63 28.19 17.11
N HIS A 118 -38.57 29.12 17.18
CA HIS A 118 -39.88 28.87 17.76
C HIS A 118 -40.71 27.85 16.97
N LEU A 119 -40.52 27.78 15.64
CA LEU A 119 -41.15 26.77 14.78
C LEU A 119 -40.56 25.37 15.02
N ILE A 120 -39.24 25.28 15.14
CA ILE A 120 -38.52 24.02 15.38
C ILE A 120 -38.79 23.49 16.80
N ASP A 121 -38.78 24.37 17.80
CA ASP A 121 -39.06 24.02 19.20
C ASP A 121 -40.54 23.58 19.34
N SER A 122 -41.47 24.26 18.67
CA SER A 122 -42.88 23.85 18.59
C SER A 122 -43.10 22.50 17.88
N TRP A 123 -42.23 22.13 16.94
CA TRP A 123 -42.29 20.86 16.22
C TRP A 123 -41.74 19.71 17.09
N ILE A 124 -40.62 19.95 17.76
CA ILE A 124 -40.00 19.01 18.72
C ILE A 124 -40.92 18.78 19.92
N ASP A 125 -41.58 19.81 20.44
CA ASP A 125 -42.50 19.69 21.57
C ASP A 125 -43.79 18.93 21.19
N ARG A 126 -44.27 19.05 19.94
CA ARG A 126 -45.41 18.26 19.45
C ARG A 126 -45.08 16.78 19.25
N ILE A 127 -43.86 16.47 18.79
CA ILE A 127 -43.36 15.09 18.69
C ILE A 127 -43.14 14.48 20.08
N ARG A 128 -42.65 15.26 21.06
CA ARG A 128 -42.50 14.81 22.46
C ARG A 128 -43.84 14.58 23.17
N ASN A 129 -44.85 15.38 22.85
CA ASN A 129 -46.16 15.33 23.52
C ASN A 129 -47.16 14.35 22.88
N ALA A 130 -46.85 13.75 21.73
CA ALA A 130 -47.70 12.75 21.07
C ALA A 130 -47.54 11.37 21.72
N THR A 131 -48.40 11.05 22.69
CA THR A 131 -48.42 9.77 23.41
C THR A 131 -49.04 8.62 22.60
N ALA A 132 -48.28 7.52 22.54
CA ALA A 132 -48.71 6.12 22.69
C ALA A 132 -49.45 5.32 21.58
N SER A 133 -49.70 5.79 20.35
CA SER A 133 -50.34 4.89 19.35
C SER A 133 -49.94 5.00 17.88
N ALA A 134 -48.86 5.68 17.51
CA ALA A 134 -48.34 5.66 16.14
C ALA A 134 -46.81 5.73 16.13
N THR A 135 -46.15 4.97 15.24
CA THR A 135 -44.71 5.10 15.01
C THR A 135 -44.41 6.46 14.37
N PRO A 136 -43.29 7.12 14.72
CA PRO A 136 -42.91 8.44 14.20
C PRO A 136 -42.96 8.54 12.67
N ASP A 137 -42.63 7.44 11.99
CA ASP A 137 -42.55 7.34 10.53
C ASP A 137 -43.93 7.43 9.84
N VAL A 138 -45.00 6.93 10.49
CA VAL A 138 -46.38 6.98 9.96
C VAL A 138 -47.01 8.36 10.16
N LEU A 139 -46.65 9.06 11.23
CA LEU A 139 -47.03 10.46 11.46
C LEU A 139 -46.31 11.41 10.50
N LEU A 140 -45.03 11.14 10.20
CA LEU A 140 -44.25 11.88 9.21
C LEU A 140 -44.90 11.84 7.82
N LEU A 141 -45.32 10.65 7.38
CA LEU A 141 -46.00 10.45 6.09
C LEU A 141 -47.41 11.07 6.05
N LYS A 142 -48.16 11.05 7.15
CA LYS A 142 -49.50 11.67 7.23
C LYS A 142 -49.46 13.20 7.24
N GLU A 143 -48.47 13.81 7.89
CA GLU A 143 -48.28 15.27 7.91
C GLU A 143 -47.75 15.81 6.58
N LEU A 144 -46.90 15.04 5.89
CA LEU A 144 -46.45 15.35 4.52
C LEU A 144 -47.61 15.34 3.49
N ASP A 145 -48.71 14.63 3.78
CA ASP A 145 -49.88 14.50 2.89
C ASP A 145 -51.04 15.46 3.25
N LEU A 146 -51.10 15.96 4.49
CA LEU A 146 -52.16 16.90 4.96
C LEU A 146 -51.78 18.38 4.83
N ALA A 147 -50.50 18.71 4.70
CA ALA A 147 -50.09 20.06 4.30
C ALA A 147 -50.08 20.13 2.77
N ALA A 148 -51.11 20.78 2.19
CA ALA A 148 -51.15 21.22 0.80
C ALA A 148 -49.74 21.54 0.29
N PRO A 149 -49.37 21.06 -0.93
CA PRO A 149 -48.00 20.78 -1.33
C PRO A 149 -47.11 21.92 -0.91
N THR A 150 -46.38 21.73 0.19
CA THR A 150 -45.52 22.80 0.68
C THR A 150 -44.55 23.08 -0.45
N THR A 151 -44.57 24.34 -0.88
CA THR A 151 -43.76 24.96 -1.92
C THR A 151 -42.24 24.80 -1.74
N ALA A 152 -41.80 24.01 -0.75
CA ALA A 152 -40.43 23.54 -0.55
C ALA A 152 -39.91 22.64 -1.68
N LEU A 153 -40.79 21.99 -2.45
CA LEU A 153 -40.39 21.04 -3.51
C LEU A 153 -40.17 21.66 -4.90
N VAL A 154 -40.18 23.00 -5.02
CA VAL A 154 -40.06 23.74 -6.30
C VAL A 154 -38.98 24.84 -6.27
N GLY A 155 -38.15 24.92 -5.23
CA GLY A 155 -37.05 25.90 -5.15
C GLY A 155 -35.68 25.32 -5.54
N ASP A 156 -34.80 26.17 -6.08
CA ASP A 156 -33.41 25.87 -6.48
C ASP A 156 -32.47 25.46 -5.31
N SER A 157 -33.01 25.18 -4.12
CA SER A 157 -32.22 24.83 -2.94
C SER A 157 -32.86 23.68 -2.16
N THR A 158 -32.30 22.48 -2.35
CA THR A 158 -32.67 21.28 -1.60
C THR A 158 -32.47 21.49 -0.10
N THR A 159 -33.50 21.16 0.68
CA THR A 159 -33.54 21.35 2.13
C THR A 159 -33.31 20.04 2.89
N ILE A 160 -33.10 20.14 4.21
CA ILE A 160 -32.91 18.97 5.09
C ILE A 160 -34.17 18.09 5.13
N ALA A 161 -35.36 18.68 4.97
CA ALA A 161 -36.62 17.94 4.93
C ALA A 161 -36.71 17.04 3.69
N ASP A 162 -36.18 17.49 2.54
CA ASP A 162 -36.12 16.71 1.30
C ASP A 162 -35.19 15.49 1.44
N LEU A 163 -34.09 15.64 2.18
CA LEU A 163 -33.14 14.56 2.46
C LEU A 163 -33.70 13.50 3.43
N LEU A 164 -34.58 13.90 4.35
CA LEU A 164 -35.26 13.00 5.27
C LEU A 164 -36.43 12.26 4.60
N ALA A 165 -37.15 12.92 3.69
CA ALA A 165 -38.17 12.27 2.86
C ALA A 165 -37.54 11.22 1.90
N TRP A 166 -36.34 11.50 1.39
CA TRP A 166 -35.56 10.58 0.57
C TRP A 166 -35.08 9.33 1.33
N ASP A 167 -34.56 9.52 2.55
CA ASP A 167 -34.17 8.43 3.48
C ASP A 167 -35.34 7.45 3.73
N SER A 168 -36.53 8.02 4.00
CA SER A 168 -37.75 7.25 4.18
C SER A 168 -38.16 6.49 2.89
N LEU A 169 -38.11 7.11 1.71
CA LEU A 169 -38.51 6.48 0.45
C LEU A 169 -37.61 5.29 0.06
N ILE A 170 -36.29 5.41 0.23
CA ILE A 170 -35.33 4.33 -0.09
C ILE A 170 -35.44 3.16 0.88
N SER A 171 -35.60 3.42 2.18
CA SER A 171 -35.79 2.34 3.17
C SER A 171 -37.03 1.48 2.88
N THR A 172 -38.01 2.04 2.14
CA THR A 172 -39.22 1.37 1.69
C THR A 172 -39.20 0.87 0.23
N ASN A 173 -38.05 0.99 -0.47
CA ASN A 173 -37.85 0.55 -1.85
C ASN A 173 -38.75 1.25 -2.91
N ALA A 174 -39.12 2.52 -2.67
CA ALA A 174 -39.93 3.32 -3.59
C ALA A 174 -39.08 4.02 -4.67
N SER A 175 -39.56 4.08 -5.93
CA SER A 175 -38.88 4.73 -7.06
C SER A 175 -39.34 6.18 -7.27
N SER A 176 -38.43 7.09 -7.67
CA SER A 176 -38.74 8.51 -7.92
C SER A 176 -37.95 9.13 -9.11
N PRO A 177 -38.61 9.86 -10.02
CA PRO A 177 -37.95 10.59 -11.13
C PRO A 177 -36.93 11.65 -10.68
N LYS A 178 -37.06 12.18 -9.46
CA LYS A 178 -36.12 13.19 -8.92
C LYS A 178 -34.74 12.61 -8.64
N LEU A 179 -34.66 11.30 -8.38
CA LEU A 179 -33.42 10.56 -8.14
C LEU A 179 -32.50 10.55 -9.37
N ALA A 180 -33.09 10.41 -10.56
CA ALA A 180 -32.36 10.41 -11.83
C ALA A 180 -31.78 11.80 -12.16
N GLY A 181 -32.46 12.87 -11.75
CA GLY A 181 -31.97 14.25 -11.91
C GLY A 181 -30.72 14.53 -11.07
N TRP A 182 -30.68 14.03 -9.83
CA TRP A 182 -29.53 14.20 -8.94
C TRP A 182 -28.29 13.44 -9.42
N LEU A 183 -28.43 12.19 -9.87
CA LEU A 183 -27.33 11.39 -10.42
C LEU A 183 -26.68 12.04 -11.66
N LYS A 184 -27.50 12.64 -12.53
CA LYS A 184 -27.02 13.31 -13.74
C LYS A 184 -26.14 14.53 -13.43
N ALA A 185 -26.42 15.25 -12.35
CA ALA A 185 -25.63 16.41 -11.93
C ALA A 185 -24.28 16.00 -11.32
N ILE A 186 -24.24 14.90 -10.56
CA ILE A 186 -22.99 14.35 -9.96
C ILE A 186 -21.98 13.97 -11.04
N HIS A 187 -22.42 13.28 -12.09
CA HIS A 187 -21.55 12.88 -13.20
C HIS A 187 -21.04 14.04 -14.06
N SER A 188 -21.63 15.24 -13.92
CA SER A 188 -21.23 16.42 -14.71
C SER A 188 -20.15 17.29 -14.05
N ASP A 189 -19.81 17.04 -12.78
CA ASP A 189 -18.79 17.77 -12.02
C ASP A 189 -17.59 16.85 -11.70
N LYS A 190 -16.38 17.32 -12.02
CA LYS A 190 -15.17 16.47 -12.04
C LYS A 190 -14.69 16.04 -10.65
N GLU A 191 -14.59 16.98 -9.70
CA GLU A 191 -14.10 16.65 -8.35
C GLU A 191 -15.10 15.77 -7.59
N LEU A 192 -16.39 15.98 -7.86
CA LEU A 192 -17.48 15.16 -7.30
C LEU A 192 -17.55 13.77 -7.92
N SER A 193 -17.37 13.67 -9.23
CA SER A 193 -17.24 12.40 -9.93
C SER A 193 -16.04 11.61 -9.40
N ASP A 194 -14.90 12.26 -9.16
CA ASP A 194 -13.68 11.61 -8.66
C ASP A 194 -13.86 11.07 -7.22
N ALA A 195 -14.55 11.83 -6.35
CA ALA A 195 -14.86 11.40 -4.98
C ALA A 195 -15.87 10.25 -4.94
N ALA A 196 -16.97 10.34 -5.71
CA ALA A 196 -17.96 9.27 -5.82
C ALA A 196 -17.33 7.99 -6.39
N TYR A 197 -16.52 8.11 -7.44
CA TYR A 197 -15.75 7.01 -8.01
C TYR A 197 -14.82 6.36 -6.97
N THR A 198 -14.13 7.15 -6.15
CA THR A 198 -13.24 6.64 -5.10
C THR A 198 -14.01 5.84 -4.02
N ILE A 199 -15.21 6.31 -3.66
CA ILE A 199 -16.09 5.63 -2.70
C ILE A 199 -16.64 4.33 -3.31
N ASP A 200 -17.11 4.37 -4.55
CA ASP A 200 -17.60 3.19 -5.26
C ASP A 200 -16.50 2.14 -5.40
N GLN A 201 -15.29 2.56 -5.77
CA GLN A 201 -14.10 1.70 -5.79
C GLN A 201 -13.82 1.09 -4.41
N ALA A 202 -13.91 1.86 -3.32
CA ALA A 202 -13.67 1.35 -1.97
C ALA A 202 -14.71 0.30 -1.51
N ILE A 203 -15.93 0.32 -2.05
CA ILE A 203 -16.97 -0.66 -1.74
C ILE A 203 -16.86 -1.89 -2.63
N GLU A 204 -16.59 -1.68 -3.91
CA GLU A 204 -16.39 -2.76 -4.87
C GLU A 204 -15.11 -3.56 -4.61
N SER A 205 -14.12 -2.91 -3.99
CA SER A 205 -12.83 -3.50 -3.61
C SER A 205 -12.82 -4.19 -2.23
N ALA A 206 -13.93 -4.12 -1.48
CA ALA A 206 -14.05 -4.86 -0.23
C ALA A 206 -13.86 -6.37 -0.49
N PRO A 207 -13.09 -7.10 0.34
CA PRO A 207 -12.86 -8.52 0.12
C PRO A 207 -14.19 -9.29 0.07
N ILE A 208 -14.45 -9.96 -1.06
CA ILE A 208 -15.74 -10.62 -1.32
C ILE A 208 -16.10 -11.63 -0.24
N LEU A 209 -15.09 -12.34 0.28
CA LEU A 209 -15.24 -13.33 1.34
C LEU A 209 -15.73 -12.72 2.66
N ASP A 210 -15.51 -11.43 2.90
CA ASP A 210 -16.00 -10.74 4.10
C ASP A 210 -17.53 -10.77 4.17
N THR A 211 -18.23 -10.68 3.04
CA THR A 211 -19.70 -10.78 3.01
C THR A 211 -20.17 -12.12 3.60
N PHE A 212 -19.43 -13.21 3.33
CA PHE A 212 -19.73 -14.52 3.87
C PHE A 212 -19.29 -14.65 5.34
N ARG A 213 -18.12 -14.11 5.70
CA ARG A 213 -17.62 -14.06 7.08
C ARG A 213 -18.60 -13.35 8.01
N TYR A 214 -19.11 -12.19 7.61
CA TYR A 214 -20.06 -11.43 8.41
C TYR A 214 -21.42 -12.11 8.57
N SER A 215 -21.92 -12.78 7.51
CA SER A 215 -23.12 -13.61 7.60
C SER A 215 -22.99 -14.70 8.68
N ILE A 216 -21.79 -15.30 8.81
CA ILE A 216 -21.47 -16.24 9.89
C ILE A 216 -21.40 -15.51 11.24
N VAL A 217 -20.60 -14.43 11.32
CA VAL A 217 -20.34 -13.70 12.57
C VAL A 217 -21.63 -13.17 13.20
N GLU A 218 -22.51 -12.53 12.43
CA GLU A 218 -23.76 -11.95 12.91
C GLU A 218 -24.66 -13.02 13.56
N GLN A 219 -24.76 -14.19 12.92
CA GLN A 219 -25.58 -15.27 13.43
C GLN A 219 -24.95 -15.95 14.66
N ILE A 220 -23.64 -16.19 14.66
CA ILE A 220 -22.96 -16.77 15.82
C ILE A 220 -22.93 -15.80 16.99
N HIS A 221 -22.75 -14.50 16.75
CA HIS A 221 -22.88 -13.45 17.76
C HIS A 221 -24.26 -13.49 18.39
N SER A 222 -25.33 -13.51 17.58
CA SER A 222 -26.71 -13.59 18.06
C SER A 222 -26.99 -14.83 18.90
N LEU A 223 -26.35 -15.96 18.60
CA LEU A 223 -26.53 -17.22 19.34
C LEU A 223 -25.69 -17.31 20.63
N THR A 224 -24.58 -16.58 20.72
CA THR A 224 -23.56 -16.81 21.77
C THR A 224 -23.23 -15.58 22.62
N GLY A 225 -23.49 -14.38 22.13
CA GLY A 225 -23.06 -13.11 22.72
C GLY A 225 -21.56 -12.82 22.60
N VAL A 226 -20.77 -13.66 21.92
CA VAL A 226 -19.33 -13.41 21.70
C VAL A 226 -19.17 -12.20 20.77
N ALA A 227 -18.26 -11.29 21.10
CA ALA A 227 -18.02 -10.08 20.32
C ALA A 227 -17.69 -10.40 18.84
N GLU A 228 -18.27 -9.62 17.93
CA GLU A 228 -18.20 -9.85 16.49
C GLU A 228 -16.77 -9.77 15.95
N ASP A 229 -15.96 -8.84 16.46
CA ASP A 229 -14.56 -8.65 16.11
C ASP A 229 -13.70 -9.88 16.46
N LEU A 230 -13.94 -10.45 17.64
CA LEU A 230 -13.28 -11.69 18.05
C LEU A 230 -13.70 -12.84 17.14
N LEU A 231 -15.00 -13.06 16.92
CA LEU A 231 -15.50 -14.13 16.03
C LEU A 231 -14.89 -14.01 14.63
N TYR A 232 -14.89 -12.81 14.06
CA TYR A 232 -14.33 -12.54 12.75
C TYR A 232 -12.84 -12.91 12.68
N SER A 233 -12.06 -12.53 13.69
CA SER A 233 -10.62 -12.85 13.77
C SER A 233 -10.30 -14.34 13.94
N LEU A 234 -11.28 -15.14 14.34
CA LEU A 234 -11.15 -16.57 14.58
C LEU A 234 -11.54 -17.43 13.38
N LEU A 235 -12.23 -16.87 12.39
CA LEU A 235 -12.59 -17.60 11.18
C LEU A 235 -11.34 -17.99 10.38
N GLU A 236 -11.24 -19.27 10.03
CA GLU A 236 -10.09 -19.85 9.33
C GLU A 236 -10.52 -20.82 8.23
N GLU A 237 -9.63 -21.10 7.26
CA GLU A 237 -9.85 -22.20 6.30
C GLU A 237 -9.97 -23.54 7.08
N PRO A 238 -10.94 -24.40 6.76
CA PRO A 238 -11.04 -25.72 7.38
C PRO A 238 -9.78 -26.55 7.14
N ARG A 239 -9.36 -27.33 8.16
CA ARG A 239 -8.20 -28.24 8.06
C ARG A 239 -8.34 -29.26 6.94
N ASP A 240 -9.57 -29.70 6.70
CA ASP A 240 -9.94 -30.56 5.58
C ASP A 240 -11.07 -29.87 4.82
N LYS A 241 -10.79 -29.51 3.56
CA LYS A 241 -11.70 -28.80 2.67
C LYS A 241 -13.00 -29.57 2.40
N ALA A 242 -13.03 -30.88 2.60
CA ALA A 242 -14.27 -31.64 2.50
C ALA A 242 -15.31 -31.22 3.56
N ASN A 243 -14.88 -30.58 4.66
CA ASN A 243 -15.78 -30.12 5.72
C ASN A 243 -16.49 -28.80 5.40
N GLY A 244 -16.01 -28.01 4.43
CA GLY A 244 -16.61 -26.73 4.06
C GLY A 244 -15.60 -25.71 3.57
N ASP A 245 -16.01 -24.45 3.59
CA ASP A 245 -15.30 -23.30 3.03
C ASP A 245 -14.71 -22.36 4.10
N MET A 246 -15.29 -22.40 5.30
CA MET A 246 -14.85 -21.61 6.45
C MET A 246 -15.08 -22.41 7.73
N SER A 247 -14.23 -22.21 8.73
CA SER A 247 -14.33 -22.88 10.02
C SER A 247 -14.24 -21.88 11.17
N LEU A 248 -14.97 -22.16 12.25
CA LEU A 248 -14.83 -21.48 13.53
C LEU A 248 -14.35 -22.48 14.60
N PRO A 249 -13.09 -22.35 15.08
CA PRO A 249 -12.56 -23.17 16.18
C PRO A 249 -13.12 -22.71 17.52
N LEU A 250 -14.15 -23.39 18.02
CA LEU A 250 -14.86 -22.96 19.24
C LEU A 250 -13.99 -22.83 20.50
N PRO A 251 -12.93 -23.64 20.74
CA PRO A 251 -12.07 -23.46 21.90
C PRO A 251 -11.45 -22.04 22.00
N ARG A 252 -11.26 -21.36 20.87
CA ARG A 252 -10.68 -20.00 20.82
C ARG A 252 -11.68 -18.91 21.18
N THR A 253 -12.98 -19.21 21.18
CA THR A 253 -14.05 -18.27 21.58
C THR A 253 -14.15 -18.09 23.11
N ARG A 254 -13.53 -19.00 23.88
CA ARG A 254 -13.60 -19.03 25.36
C ARG A 254 -15.01 -19.13 25.94
N LEU A 255 -15.97 -19.61 25.16
CA LEU A 255 -17.31 -19.93 25.65
C LEU A 255 -17.25 -21.07 26.70
N PRO A 256 -18.08 -21.01 27.75
CA PRO A 256 -18.14 -22.07 28.76
C PRO A 256 -18.71 -23.37 28.18
N GLY A 257 -18.27 -24.51 28.72
CA GLY A 257 -18.75 -25.84 28.34
C GLY A 257 -17.77 -26.66 27.50
N ILE A 258 -18.23 -27.82 27.02
CA ILE A 258 -17.42 -28.74 26.21
C ILE A 258 -17.48 -28.30 24.73
N PRO A 259 -16.36 -27.92 24.09
CA PRO A 259 -16.39 -27.33 22.74
C PRO A 259 -17.03 -28.21 21.65
N THR A 260 -16.90 -29.53 21.75
CA THR A 260 -17.53 -30.47 20.80
C THR A 260 -19.05 -30.47 20.89
N GLN A 261 -19.59 -30.41 22.11
CA GLN A 261 -21.03 -30.32 22.35
C GLN A 261 -21.57 -28.96 21.92
N LEU A 262 -20.81 -27.89 22.19
CA LEU A 262 -21.14 -26.53 21.75
C LEU A 262 -21.21 -26.44 20.22
N ALA A 263 -20.23 -27.01 19.51
CA ALA A 263 -20.24 -27.04 18.05
C ALA A 263 -21.48 -27.77 17.51
N ALA A 264 -21.79 -28.95 18.05
CA ALA A 264 -22.99 -29.71 17.65
C ALA A 264 -24.30 -28.95 17.95
N SER A 265 -24.37 -28.23 19.08
CA SER A 265 -25.51 -27.41 19.45
C SER A 265 -25.68 -26.21 18.51
N LEU A 266 -24.60 -25.47 18.25
CA LEU A 266 -24.61 -24.31 17.37
C LEU A 266 -24.91 -24.69 15.93
N ALA A 267 -24.39 -25.81 15.42
CA ALA A 267 -24.71 -26.32 14.08
C ALA A 267 -26.22 -26.58 13.89
N LYS A 268 -26.92 -27.05 14.94
CA LYS A 268 -28.38 -27.27 14.90
C LYS A 268 -29.19 -25.98 14.97
N GLN A 269 -28.66 -24.96 15.64
CA GLN A 269 -29.33 -23.67 15.82
C GLN A 269 -29.08 -22.72 14.65
N PHE A 270 -27.95 -22.90 13.95
CA PHE A 270 -27.59 -22.13 12.76
C PHE A 270 -28.70 -22.21 11.72
N GLN A 271 -29.12 -21.05 11.21
CA GLN A 271 -30.16 -20.94 10.18
C GLN A 271 -29.48 -20.66 8.84
N PRO A 272 -29.47 -21.62 7.90
CA PRO A 272 -28.96 -21.40 6.56
C PRO A 272 -29.62 -20.19 5.90
N ASN A 273 -28.85 -19.48 5.08
CA ASN A 273 -29.34 -18.35 4.30
C ASN A 273 -28.81 -18.44 2.86
N ASN A 274 -29.06 -17.39 2.07
CA ASN A 274 -28.63 -17.37 0.67
C ASN A 274 -27.11 -17.45 0.52
N LEU A 275 -26.31 -16.98 1.48
CA LEU A 275 -24.85 -16.98 1.45
C LEU A 275 -24.25 -18.25 2.05
N ILE A 276 -24.80 -18.75 3.16
CA ILE A 276 -24.29 -19.90 3.91
C ILE A 276 -25.34 -21.02 3.88
N LEU A 277 -25.07 -22.08 3.12
CA LEU A 277 -26.03 -23.16 2.86
C LEU A 277 -26.11 -24.18 3.99
N LYS A 278 -25.03 -24.36 4.75
CA LYS A 278 -25.00 -25.27 5.91
C LYS A 278 -23.91 -24.91 6.90
N ALA A 279 -24.14 -25.26 8.16
CA ALA A 279 -23.13 -25.33 9.21
C ALA A 279 -23.09 -26.75 9.77
N VAL A 280 -21.89 -27.33 9.92
CA VAL A 280 -21.68 -28.71 10.35
C VAL A 280 -20.60 -28.74 11.43
N ALA A 281 -20.88 -29.44 12.53
CA ALA A 281 -19.92 -29.67 13.59
C ALA A 281 -18.98 -30.83 13.24
N THR A 282 -17.67 -30.59 13.27
CA THR A 282 -16.65 -31.64 13.14
C THR A 282 -15.70 -31.53 14.34
N GLY A 283 -15.91 -32.36 15.36
CA GLY A 283 -15.18 -32.22 16.63
C GLY A 283 -15.46 -30.86 17.28
N PRO A 284 -14.43 -30.10 17.72
CA PRO A 284 -14.60 -28.78 18.34
C PRO A 284 -14.73 -27.63 17.32
N PHE A 285 -14.89 -27.94 16.03
CA PHE A 285 -14.99 -26.97 14.94
C PHE A 285 -16.41 -26.88 14.41
N LEU A 286 -16.84 -25.66 14.08
CA LEU A 286 -18.06 -25.41 13.33
C LEU A 286 -17.69 -24.99 11.91
N ASN A 287 -17.97 -25.84 10.93
CA ASN A 287 -17.62 -25.62 9.52
C ASN A 287 -18.83 -25.13 8.73
N PHE A 288 -18.61 -24.20 7.82
CA PHE A 288 -19.64 -23.54 7.03
C PHE A 288 -19.43 -23.80 5.54
N THR A 289 -20.50 -23.97 4.79
CA THR A 289 -20.45 -24.10 3.33
C THR A 289 -21.15 -22.93 2.67
N PHE A 290 -20.46 -22.30 1.76
CA PHE A 290 -20.93 -21.14 1.01
C PHE A 290 -21.84 -21.57 -0.14
N ASN A 291 -22.72 -20.65 -0.52
CA ASN A 291 -23.42 -20.75 -1.79
C ASN A 291 -22.46 -20.43 -2.93
N LYS A 292 -21.97 -21.49 -3.60
CA LYS A 292 -20.98 -21.39 -4.67
C LYS A 292 -21.48 -20.58 -5.86
N ALA A 293 -22.75 -20.66 -6.23
CA ALA A 293 -23.29 -19.86 -7.33
C ALA A 293 -23.20 -18.35 -7.04
N ILE A 294 -23.51 -17.93 -5.80
CA ILE A 294 -23.38 -16.53 -5.39
C ILE A 294 -21.93 -16.11 -5.29
N LEU A 295 -21.05 -16.98 -4.76
CA LEU A 295 -19.61 -16.72 -4.71
C LEU A 295 -19.04 -16.50 -6.11
N SER A 296 -19.29 -17.44 -7.03
CA SER A 296 -18.87 -17.36 -8.44
C SER A 296 -19.30 -16.06 -9.09
N LYS A 297 -20.58 -15.70 -8.95
CA LYS A 297 -21.11 -14.45 -9.49
C LYS A 297 -20.40 -13.23 -8.91
N LYS A 298 -20.29 -13.13 -7.58
CA LYS A 298 -19.64 -11.98 -6.93
C LYS A 298 -18.17 -11.84 -7.31
N VAL A 299 -17.43 -12.95 -7.31
CA VAL A 299 -15.99 -12.97 -7.59
C VAL A 299 -15.70 -12.60 -9.04
N ILE A 300 -16.36 -13.24 -10.00
CA ILE A 300 -16.13 -13.00 -11.41
C ILE A 300 -16.57 -11.58 -11.78
N SER A 301 -17.76 -11.16 -11.33
CA SER A 301 -18.24 -9.79 -11.59
C SER A 301 -17.28 -8.75 -11.02
N SER A 302 -16.85 -8.87 -9.76
CA SER A 302 -15.91 -7.92 -9.15
C SER A 302 -14.56 -7.90 -9.87
N ALA A 303 -13.98 -9.07 -10.17
CA ALA A 303 -12.67 -9.15 -10.82
C ALA A 303 -12.65 -8.58 -12.24
N VAL A 304 -13.70 -8.81 -13.02
CA VAL A 304 -13.81 -8.28 -14.39
C VAL A 304 -14.16 -6.80 -14.38
N THR A 305 -15.08 -6.35 -13.52
CA THR A 305 -15.48 -4.94 -13.42
C THR A 305 -14.33 -4.06 -12.92
N LEU A 306 -13.62 -4.49 -11.88
CA LEU A 306 -12.48 -3.74 -11.35
C LEU A 306 -11.22 -3.87 -12.21
N GLY A 307 -11.09 -4.97 -12.96
CA GLY A 307 -9.96 -5.22 -13.85
C GLY A 307 -8.61 -5.08 -13.14
N THR A 308 -7.84 -4.06 -13.52
CA THR A 308 -6.52 -3.77 -12.93
C THR A 308 -6.57 -3.29 -11.48
N SER A 309 -7.75 -2.88 -11.00
CA SER A 309 -7.97 -2.45 -9.61
C SER A 309 -8.48 -3.58 -8.70
N TYR A 310 -8.80 -4.77 -9.24
CA TYR A 310 -9.23 -5.90 -8.41
C TYR A 310 -8.17 -6.23 -7.38
N GLY A 311 -8.56 -6.36 -6.10
CA GLY A 311 -7.66 -6.62 -4.97
C GLY A 311 -7.02 -5.38 -4.33
N SER A 312 -7.20 -4.19 -4.90
CA SER A 312 -6.88 -2.94 -4.21
C SER A 312 -7.77 -2.74 -2.99
N ASN A 313 -7.44 -1.80 -2.10
CA ASN A 313 -8.28 -1.39 -0.98
C ASN A 313 -7.98 0.06 -0.60
N SER A 314 -8.69 0.57 0.41
CA SER A 314 -8.54 1.95 0.91
C SER A 314 -8.00 2.02 2.34
N ASP A 315 -7.30 0.98 2.82
CA ASP A 315 -6.72 0.92 4.18
C ASP A 315 -5.62 1.97 4.42
N GLY A 316 -5.09 2.55 3.37
CA GLY A 316 -4.12 3.64 3.39
C GLY A 316 -4.72 5.01 3.18
N PHE A 317 -6.02 5.12 2.93
CA PHE A 317 -6.61 6.37 2.47
C PHE A 317 -6.32 7.52 3.44
N GLY A 318 -5.78 8.60 2.88
CA GLY A 318 -5.42 9.81 3.61
C GLY A 318 -4.15 9.69 4.45
N LYS A 319 -3.42 8.57 4.35
CA LYS A 319 -2.12 8.38 5.02
C LYS A 319 -0.96 8.54 4.05
N PHE A 320 0.15 9.04 4.56
CA PHE A 320 1.38 9.24 3.80
C PHE A 320 2.53 8.37 4.31
N ALA A 321 3.21 7.65 3.42
CA ALA A 321 4.34 6.80 3.77
C ALA A 321 5.61 7.16 2.96
N VAL A 322 6.74 7.22 3.64
CA VAL A 322 8.06 7.34 3.02
C VAL A 322 8.71 5.96 3.01
N VAL A 323 9.23 5.53 1.86
CA VAL A 323 9.90 4.23 1.71
C VAL A 323 11.33 4.46 1.22
N GLU A 324 12.31 4.26 2.09
CA GLU A 324 13.72 4.30 1.74
C GLU A 324 14.24 2.90 1.43
N PHE A 325 14.80 2.72 0.24
CA PHE A 325 15.33 1.43 -0.19
C PHE A 325 16.40 1.53 -1.29
N SER A 326 17.04 0.40 -1.57
CA SER A 326 18.27 0.24 -2.36
C SER A 326 19.48 0.93 -1.77
N SER A 327 19.46 2.27 -1.74
CA SER A 327 20.43 3.14 -1.05
C SER A 327 21.90 2.68 -1.17
N PRO A 328 22.42 2.37 -2.39
CA PRO A 328 23.78 1.87 -2.55
C PRO A 328 24.81 2.98 -2.31
N ASN A 329 26.04 2.55 -2.05
CA ASN A 329 27.19 3.44 -2.10
C ASN A 329 27.66 3.59 -3.55
N ILE A 330 27.68 4.82 -4.08
CA ILE A 330 27.97 5.06 -5.50
C ILE A 330 29.42 4.74 -5.89
N ALA A 331 30.35 4.66 -4.92
CA ALA A 331 31.73 4.25 -5.13
C ALA A 331 31.92 2.73 -5.10
N LYS A 332 30.84 1.95 -4.99
CA LYS A 332 30.86 0.48 -4.97
C LYS A 332 29.96 -0.09 -6.07
N PRO A 333 30.31 -1.28 -6.60
CA PRO A 333 29.55 -1.90 -7.67
C PRO A 333 28.17 -2.32 -7.17
N PHE A 334 27.17 -2.15 -8.05
CA PHE A 334 25.81 -2.59 -7.78
C PHE A 334 25.70 -4.12 -7.93
N HIS A 335 25.96 -4.81 -6.81
CA HIS A 335 25.97 -6.27 -6.75
C HIS A 335 24.65 -6.89 -6.30
N ALA A 336 24.52 -8.21 -6.38
CA ALA A 336 23.32 -8.96 -5.98
C ALA A 336 22.75 -8.56 -4.60
N GLY A 337 23.60 -8.25 -3.60
CA GLY A 337 23.11 -7.78 -2.29
C GLY A 337 22.19 -6.54 -2.33
N HIS A 338 22.38 -5.62 -3.29
CA HIS A 338 21.52 -4.45 -3.45
C HIS A 338 20.19 -4.78 -4.15
N LEU A 339 20.14 -5.89 -4.89
CA LEU A 339 18.89 -6.38 -5.50
C LEU A 339 17.83 -6.58 -4.42
N ARG A 340 18.18 -7.17 -3.27
CA ARG A 340 17.22 -7.48 -2.20
C ARG A 340 16.49 -6.24 -1.70
N SER A 341 17.25 -5.22 -1.28
CA SER A 341 16.66 -3.96 -0.82
C SER A 341 15.83 -3.32 -1.93
N THR A 342 16.32 -3.34 -3.17
CA THR A 342 15.64 -2.80 -4.36
C THR A 342 14.25 -3.40 -4.56
N ILE A 343 14.17 -4.73 -4.65
CA ILE A 343 12.92 -5.41 -5.02
C ILE A 343 11.96 -5.50 -3.82
N ILE A 344 12.46 -5.64 -2.59
CA ILE A 344 11.63 -5.65 -1.38
C ILE A 344 11.03 -4.27 -1.14
N GLY A 345 11.81 -3.20 -1.32
CA GLY A 345 11.31 -1.83 -1.17
C GLY A 345 10.29 -1.44 -2.25
N SER A 346 10.55 -1.83 -3.50
CA SER A 346 9.57 -1.67 -4.59
C SER A 346 8.26 -2.42 -4.30
N PHE A 347 8.35 -3.70 -3.88
CA PHE A 347 7.18 -4.47 -3.45
C PHE A 347 6.41 -3.80 -2.31
N LEU A 348 7.11 -3.34 -1.28
CA LEU A 348 6.47 -2.67 -0.14
C LEU A 348 5.74 -1.40 -0.57
N LYS A 349 6.37 -0.58 -1.43
CA LYS A 349 5.72 0.60 -2.03
C LYS A 349 4.47 0.20 -2.81
N ASN A 350 4.57 -0.82 -3.67
CA ASN A 350 3.43 -1.29 -4.47
C ASN A 350 2.27 -1.77 -3.58
N VAL A 351 2.54 -2.49 -2.48
CA VAL A 351 1.53 -2.91 -1.51
C VAL A 351 0.84 -1.73 -0.84
N LEU A 352 1.60 -0.69 -0.47
CA LEU A 352 1.05 0.54 0.09
C LEU A 352 0.18 1.28 -0.94
N ASP A 353 0.66 1.41 -2.17
CA ASP A 353 -0.06 2.08 -3.27
C ASP A 353 -1.40 1.38 -3.57
N VAL A 354 -1.41 0.05 -3.73
CA VAL A 354 -2.66 -0.71 -3.97
C VAL A 354 -3.58 -0.73 -2.74
N SER A 355 -3.05 -0.43 -1.55
CA SER A 355 -3.85 -0.27 -0.33
C SER A 355 -4.32 1.18 -0.14
N GLY A 356 -4.06 2.09 -1.08
CA GLY A 356 -4.57 3.46 -1.07
C GLY A 356 -3.74 4.45 -0.24
N TRP A 357 -2.50 4.11 0.13
CA TRP A 357 -1.56 5.07 0.73
C TRP A 357 -1.03 6.02 -0.33
N SER A 358 -0.71 7.26 0.07
CA SER A 358 0.22 8.09 -0.70
C SER A 358 1.64 7.72 -0.31
N THR A 359 2.52 7.48 -1.29
CA THR A 359 3.90 7.06 -1.03
C THR A 359 4.91 7.99 -1.69
N VAL A 360 6.10 8.07 -1.08
CA VAL A 360 7.30 8.61 -1.73
C VAL A 360 8.45 7.62 -1.55
N SER A 361 9.11 7.27 -2.65
CA SER A 361 10.31 6.42 -2.65
C SER A 361 11.58 7.26 -2.64
N ILE A 362 12.45 6.97 -1.67
CA ILE A 362 13.75 7.64 -1.52
C ILE A 362 14.87 6.63 -1.75
N ASN A 363 15.77 6.97 -2.67
CA ASN A 363 17.07 6.32 -2.78
C ASN A 363 18.09 7.17 -2.01
N TYR A 364 18.52 6.72 -0.83
CA TYR A 364 19.41 7.48 0.04
C TYR A 364 20.87 7.05 -0.21
N LEU A 365 21.48 7.66 -1.23
CA LEU A 365 22.78 7.24 -1.72
C LEU A 365 23.90 7.45 -0.70
N GLY A 366 24.77 6.44 -0.55
CA GLY A 366 26.04 6.57 0.15
C GLY A 366 27.03 7.34 -0.72
N ASP A 367 26.83 8.65 -0.84
CA ASP A 367 27.53 9.55 -1.75
C ASP A 367 28.47 10.53 -1.04
N TRP A 368 28.76 10.33 0.24
CA TRP A 368 29.66 11.21 1.00
C TRP A 368 30.65 10.41 1.85
N GLY A 369 31.91 10.86 1.95
CA GLY A 369 32.94 10.27 2.81
C GLY A 369 34.29 10.02 2.14
N LYS A 370 35.26 9.50 2.91
CA LYS A 370 36.64 9.22 2.48
C LYS A 370 36.74 8.38 1.19
N GLN A 371 35.75 7.52 0.93
CA GLN A 371 35.72 6.69 -0.29
C GLN A 371 35.71 7.55 -1.56
N PHE A 372 35.10 8.74 -1.55
CA PHE A 372 35.15 9.69 -2.66
C PHE A 372 36.51 10.35 -2.80
N GLY A 373 37.14 10.74 -1.69
CA GLY A 373 38.50 11.25 -1.74
C GLY A 373 39.47 10.23 -2.34
N LEU A 374 39.30 8.95 -2.02
CA LEU A 374 40.08 7.87 -2.62
C LEU A 374 39.79 7.69 -4.11
N LEU A 375 38.51 7.74 -4.49
CA LEU A 375 38.08 7.65 -5.89
C LEU A 375 38.59 8.83 -6.72
N ALA A 376 38.60 10.05 -6.17
CA ALA A 376 39.12 11.24 -6.83
C ALA A 376 40.64 11.14 -7.06
N VAL A 377 41.41 10.79 -6.02
CA VAL A 377 42.87 10.54 -6.15
C VAL A 377 43.13 9.42 -7.16
N GLY A 378 42.32 8.36 -7.16
CA GLY A 378 42.41 7.29 -8.13
C GLY A 378 42.08 7.74 -9.56
N PHE A 379 41.08 8.61 -9.72
CA PHE A 379 40.66 9.09 -11.03
C PHE A 379 41.71 10.01 -11.65
N ASP A 380 42.41 10.81 -10.86
CA ASP A 380 43.54 11.61 -11.36
C ASP A 380 44.68 10.73 -11.92
N ARG A 381 44.82 9.48 -11.43
CA ARG A 381 45.88 8.55 -11.84
C ARG A 381 45.45 7.60 -12.96
N TYR A 382 44.21 7.13 -12.91
CA TYR A 382 43.72 6.01 -13.73
C TYR A 382 42.40 6.33 -14.46
N GLY A 383 41.85 7.52 -14.25
CA GLY A 383 40.61 7.96 -14.86
C GLY A 383 40.75 8.20 -16.36
N SER A 384 39.64 8.03 -17.07
CA SER A 384 39.46 8.43 -18.46
C SER A 384 38.07 9.02 -18.58
N ASP A 385 37.98 10.19 -19.21
CA ASP A 385 36.70 10.88 -19.44
C ASP A 385 35.82 10.11 -20.44
N GLU A 386 36.45 9.45 -21.42
CA GLU A 386 35.78 8.61 -22.41
C GLU A 386 35.16 7.38 -21.76
N ALA A 387 35.94 6.68 -20.92
CA ALA A 387 35.47 5.51 -20.19
C ALA A 387 34.36 5.88 -19.18
N LEU A 388 34.54 6.98 -18.44
CA LEU A 388 33.55 7.50 -17.50
C LEU A 388 32.23 7.86 -18.19
N SER A 389 32.27 8.36 -19.42
CA SER A 389 31.06 8.70 -20.18
C SER A 389 30.35 7.48 -20.76
N THR A 390 31.09 6.39 -21.01
CA THR A 390 30.57 5.15 -21.61
C THR A 390 29.92 4.25 -20.56
N ASP A 391 30.64 3.97 -19.47
CA ASP A 391 30.13 3.18 -18.35
C ASP A 391 30.67 3.74 -17.02
N PRO A 392 29.98 4.74 -16.44
CA PRO A 392 30.46 5.40 -15.24
C PRO A 392 30.65 4.43 -14.07
N ILE A 393 29.77 3.45 -13.91
CA ILE A 393 29.80 2.54 -12.75
C ILE A 393 30.99 1.59 -12.85
N ARG A 394 31.19 0.94 -14.01
CA ARG A 394 32.33 0.02 -14.18
C ARG A 394 33.65 0.75 -14.14
N HIS A 395 33.77 1.89 -14.80
CA HIS A 395 35.02 2.65 -14.82
C HIS A 395 35.40 3.16 -13.43
N LEU A 396 34.46 3.75 -12.69
CA LEU A 396 34.72 4.19 -11.31
C LEU A 396 35.06 3.01 -10.39
N TYR A 397 34.47 1.84 -10.62
CA TYR A 397 34.83 0.63 -9.89
C TYR A 397 36.26 0.17 -10.18
N ASP A 398 36.67 0.15 -11.45
CA ASP A 398 38.02 -0.23 -11.84
C ASP A 398 39.07 0.72 -11.25
N VAL A 399 38.79 2.02 -11.30
CA VAL A 399 39.60 3.05 -10.63
C VAL A 399 39.68 2.78 -9.13
N TYR A 400 38.54 2.52 -8.47
CA TYR A 400 38.46 2.22 -7.04
C TYR A 400 39.29 0.98 -6.66
N VAL A 401 39.21 -0.11 -7.42
CA VAL A 401 39.96 -1.35 -7.15
C VAL A 401 41.46 -1.10 -7.28
N ARG A 402 41.90 -0.41 -8.34
CA ARG A 402 43.32 -0.09 -8.57
C ARG A 402 43.90 0.76 -7.45
N ILE A 403 43.22 1.87 -7.11
CA ILE A 403 43.72 2.78 -6.07
C ILE A 403 43.69 2.15 -4.67
N ASN A 404 42.73 1.27 -4.37
CA ASN A 404 42.74 0.53 -3.11
C ASN A 404 43.89 -0.48 -3.03
N THR A 405 44.22 -1.12 -4.16
CA THR A 405 45.35 -2.06 -4.21
C THR A 405 46.66 -1.31 -3.98
N GLU A 406 46.84 -0.17 -4.63
CA GLU A 406 48.01 0.69 -4.42
C GLU A 406 48.09 1.23 -2.99
N ALA A 407 46.95 1.60 -2.38
CA ALA A 407 46.91 2.09 -1.00
C ALA A 407 47.31 1.05 0.07
N ILE A 408 47.37 -0.24 -0.29
CA ILE A 408 47.93 -1.29 0.59
C ILE A 408 49.46 -1.13 0.67
N GLU A 409 50.09 -0.73 -0.43
CA GLU A 409 51.55 -0.59 -0.56
C GLU A 409 52.01 0.83 -0.21
N ASP A 410 51.23 1.86 -0.52
CA ASP A 410 51.50 3.26 -0.22
C ASP A 410 50.45 3.86 0.71
N ALA A 411 50.81 3.97 1.99
CA ALA A 411 49.96 4.56 3.03
C ALA A 411 49.65 6.06 2.79
N SER A 412 50.47 6.78 2.01
CA SER A 412 50.28 8.21 1.72
C SER A 412 49.01 8.48 0.92
N ILE A 413 48.52 7.50 0.15
CA ILE A 413 47.27 7.59 -0.62
C ILE A 413 46.08 7.81 0.32
N HIS A 414 46.10 7.21 1.51
CA HIS A 414 45.07 7.44 2.50
C HIS A 414 45.08 8.86 3.07
N ASP A 415 46.24 9.51 3.13
CA ASP A 415 46.35 10.92 3.53
C ASP A 415 45.87 11.85 2.43
N GLN A 416 46.23 11.57 1.18
CA GLN A 416 45.73 12.29 0.01
C GLN A 416 44.20 12.21 -0.08
N ALA A 417 43.63 11.02 0.10
CA ALA A 417 42.18 10.81 0.11
C ALA A 417 41.47 11.58 1.25
N ARG A 418 42.08 11.63 2.45
CA ARG A 418 41.56 12.43 3.58
C ARG A 418 41.61 13.92 3.27
N ALA A 419 42.73 14.40 2.71
CA ALA A 419 42.89 15.80 2.33
C ALA A 419 41.88 16.21 1.24
N TYR A 420 41.66 15.36 0.23
CA TYR A 420 40.67 15.60 -0.81
C TYR A 420 39.25 15.67 -0.24
N PHE A 421 38.87 14.72 0.62
CA PHE A 421 37.56 14.74 1.25
C PHE A 421 37.35 15.99 2.12
N LYS A 422 38.39 16.43 2.85
CA LYS A 422 38.34 17.69 3.60
C LYS A 422 38.09 18.90 2.69
N LYS A 423 38.75 18.97 1.52
CA LYS A 423 38.47 20.02 0.52
C LYS A 423 37.01 20.05 0.10
N MET A 424 36.38 18.88 -0.09
CA MET A 424 34.95 18.81 -0.40
C MET A 424 34.09 19.37 0.75
N GLU A 425 34.41 19.03 2.01
CA GLU A 425 33.69 19.54 3.19
C GLU A 425 33.88 21.06 3.39
N ASP A 426 35.06 21.57 3.03
CA ASP A 426 35.38 23.00 3.07
C ASP A 426 34.78 23.79 1.88
N GLY A 427 34.11 23.11 0.94
CA GLY A 427 33.41 23.73 -0.19
C GLY A 427 34.30 24.10 -1.38
N ASP A 428 35.45 23.43 -1.54
CA ASP A 428 36.32 23.60 -2.72
C ASP A 428 35.56 23.27 -4.01
N GLU A 429 35.50 24.25 -4.91
CA GLU A 429 34.65 24.18 -6.10
C GLU A 429 35.10 23.06 -7.06
N HIS A 430 36.40 22.83 -7.20
CA HIS A 430 36.94 21.79 -8.08
C HIS A 430 36.63 20.39 -7.54
N ALA A 431 36.93 20.16 -6.26
CA ALA A 431 36.66 18.88 -5.59
C ALA A 431 35.16 18.54 -5.57
N TYR A 432 34.33 19.55 -5.29
CA TYR A 432 32.88 19.41 -5.31
C TYR A 432 32.35 19.10 -6.71
N ASN A 433 32.83 19.79 -7.75
CA ASN A 433 32.37 19.56 -9.13
C ASN A 433 32.73 18.17 -9.65
N LEU A 434 33.91 17.63 -9.30
CA LEU A 434 34.29 16.26 -9.67
C LEU A 434 33.37 15.24 -8.99
N TRP A 435 33.14 15.40 -7.68
CA TRP A 435 32.20 14.55 -6.94
C TRP A 435 30.79 14.59 -7.54
N LYS A 436 30.28 15.80 -7.81
CA LYS A 436 28.95 16.00 -8.39
C LYS A 436 28.83 15.29 -9.74
N ARG A 437 29.87 15.39 -10.58
CA ARG A 437 29.92 14.68 -11.87
C ARG A 437 29.84 13.16 -11.70
N PHE A 438 30.60 12.58 -10.77
CA PHE A 438 30.51 11.14 -10.49
C PHE A 438 29.11 10.74 -10.04
N ARG A 439 28.55 11.49 -9.08
CA ARG A 439 27.20 11.26 -8.55
C ARG A 439 26.14 11.33 -9.64
N ASP A 440 26.13 12.39 -10.44
CA ASP A 440 25.08 12.62 -11.45
C ASP A 440 25.13 11.55 -12.54
N LEU A 441 26.32 11.17 -13.01
CA LEU A 441 26.50 10.08 -13.97
C LEU A 441 26.08 8.72 -13.39
N SER A 442 26.43 8.43 -12.13
CA SER A 442 25.97 7.21 -11.45
C SER A 442 24.45 7.16 -11.34
N ILE A 443 23.77 8.28 -11.02
CA ILE A 443 22.30 8.34 -10.94
C ILE A 443 21.65 8.01 -12.28
N VAL A 444 22.19 8.53 -13.40
CA VAL A 444 21.69 8.20 -14.74
C VAL A 444 21.77 6.69 -14.98
N LYS A 445 22.93 6.08 -14.72
CA LYS A 445 23.10 4.63 -14.91
C LYS A 445 22.24 3.80 -13.96
N TYR A 446 22.07 4.24 -12.71
CA TYR A 446 21.17 3.60 -11.75
C TYR A 446 19.72 3.61 -12.22
N LYS A 447 19.23 4.72 -12.80
CA LYS A 447 17.87 4.79 -13.35
C LYS A 447 17.63 3.73 -14.42
N GLU A 448 18.62 3.44 -15.27
CA GLU A 448 18.52 2.36 -16.27
C GLU A 448 18.36 0.99 -15.60
N VAL A 449 19.22 0.68 -14.63
CA VAL A 449 19.20 -0.62 -13.92
C VAL A 449 17.92 -0.79 -13.10
N TYR A 450 17.47 0.26 -12.40
CA TYR A 450 16.21 0.25 -11.67
C TYR A 450 15.01 0.14 -12.61
N GLY A 451 14.99 0.90 -13.71
CA GLY A 451 13.94 0.84 -14.72
C GLY A 451 13.80 -0.54 -15.34
N ARG A 452 14.93 -1.25 -15.55
CA ARG A 452 14.92 -2.66 -15.99
C ARG A 452 14.25 -3.58 -14.97
N LEU A 453 14.31 -3.29 -13.67
CA LEU A 453 13.58 -4.03 -12.63
C LEU A 453 12.18 -3.46 -12.34
N ASN A 454 11.67 -2.57 -13.20
CA ASN A 454 10.41 -1.85 -13.02
C ASN A 454 10.37 -1.05 -11.69
N VAL A 455 11.51 -0.48 -11.29
CA VAL A 455 11.67 0.34 -10.09
C VAL A 455 11.92 1.78 -10.49
N HIS A 456 11.18 2.69 -9.87
CA HIS A 456 11.32 4.13 -10.05
C HIS A 456 11.35 4.81 -8.68
N PHE A 457 12.31 5.73 -8.52
CA PHE A 457 12.46 6.54 -7.31
C PHE A 457 11.92 7.95 -7.56
N ASP A 458 11.13 8.45 -6.61
CA ASP A 458 10.67 9.84 -6.62
C ASP A 458 11.83 10.79 -6.28
N ILE A 459 12.69 10.38 -5.35
CA ILE A 459 13.80 11.21 -4.84
C ILE A 459 15.11 10.41 -4.82
N TYR A 460 16.14 10.94 -5.48
CA TYR A 460 17.52 10.51 -5.33
C TYR A 460 18.23 11.42 -4.32
N SER A 461 18.14 11.02 -3.05
CA SER A 461 18.78 11.68 -1.91
C SER A 461 20.20 11.13 -1.70
N GLY A 462 20.90 11.61 -0.68
CA GLY A 462 22.20 11.05 -0.30
C GLY A 462 22.76 11.68 0.97
N GLU A 463 23.76 11.02 1.56
CA GLU A 463 24.48 11.50 2.74
C GLU A 463 25.05 12.91 2.57
N SER A 464 25.35 13.29 1.32
CA SER A 464 25.83 14.61 0.90
C SER A 464 24.84 15.75 1.09
N GLN A 465 23.54 15.45 1.13
CA GLN A 465 22.49 16.48 1.24
C GLN A 465 22.37 17.06 2.66
N TYR A 466 22.98 16.41 3.64
CA TYR A 466 22.98 16.85 5.02
C TYR A 466 24.25 17.64 5.32
N SER A 467 24.08 18.95 5.47
CA SER A 467 25.16 19.88 5.74
C SER A 467 25.74 19.71 7.15
N LEU A 468 26.98 20.17 7.35
CA LEU A 468 27.62 20.24 8.67
C LEU A 468 26.78 21.07 9.66
N SER A 469 26.06 22.10 9.22
CA SER A 469 25.21 22.91 10.08
C SER A 469 23.96 22.15 10.55
N GLN A 470 23.28 21.41 9.67
CA GLN A 470 22.14 20.55 10.06
C GLN A 470 22.57 19.47 11.05
N MET A 471 23.70 18.81 10.80
CA MET A 471 24.23 17.81 11.73
C MET A 471 24.67 18.42 13.07
N ARG A 472 25.25 19.63 13.09
CA ARG A 472 25.54 20.35 14.33
C ARG A 472 24.27 20.72 15.10
N SER A 473 23.17 21.04 14.41
CA SER A 473 21.87 21.26 15.05
C SER A 473 21.42 20.02 15.83
N VAL A 474 21.54 18.84 15.21
CA VAL A 474 21.25 17.56 15.88
C VAL A 474 22.11 17.37 17.13
N MET A 475 23.42 17.66 17.06
CA MET A 475 24.31 17.56 18.22
C MET A 475 23.90 18.48 19.36
N ASN A 476 23.56 19.74 19.03
CA ASN A 476 23.10 20.71 20.01
C ASN A 476 21.77 20.27 20.64
N GLU A 477 20.84 19.73 19.85
CA GLU A 477 19.59 19.18 20.37
C GLU A 477 19.85 18.03 21.35
N LEU A 478 20.70 17.07 21.00
CA LEU A 478 21.08 15.96 21.87
C LEU A 478 21.78 16.43 23.16
N GLN A 479 22.61 17.47 23.07
CA GLN A 479 23.26 18.07 24.23
C GLN A 479 22.24 18.79 25.14
N ASN A 480 21.28 19.52 24.57
CA ASN A 480 20.26 20.25 25.32
C ASN A 480 19.33 19.33 26.11
N VAL A 481 19.05 18.12 25.59
CA VAL A 481 18.29 17.09 26.33
C VAL A 481 19.17 16.22 27.24
N GLY A 482 20.46 16.53 27.35
CA GLY A 482 21.39 15.85 28.27
C GLY A 482 21.81 14.45 27.84
N LEU A 483 21.62 14.07 26.57
CA LEU A 483 21.95 12.73 26.05
C LEU A 483 23.40 12.59 25.57
N LEU A 484 24.01 13.70 25.15
CA LEU A 484 25.34 13.69 24.55
C LEU A 484 26.44 13.84 25.62
N VAL A 485 27.29 12.82 25.75
CA VAL A 485 28.36 12.77 26.75
C VAL A 485 29.72 12.63 26.05
N PRO A 486 30.76 13.37 26.47
CA PRO A 486 32.13 13.15 25.99
C PRO A 486 32.74 11.89 26.64
N ASP A 487 33.33 11.02 25.83
CA ASP A 487 34.04 9.82 26.29
C ASP A 487 35.24 9.52 25.37
N GLN A 488 36.45 9.45 25.94
CA GLN A 488 37.70 9.10 25.24
C GLN A 488 37.93 9.81 23.88
N GLY A 489 37.61 11.11 23.78
CA GLY A 489 37.76 11.88 22.54
C GLY A 489 36.62 11.69 21.52
N ALA A 490 35.56 11.00 21.91
CA ALA A 490 34.31 10.87 21.17
C ALA A 490 33.14 11.55 21.90
N LEU A 491 32.08 11.83 21.16
CA LEU A 491 30.78 12.27 21.68
C LEU A 491 29.80 11.12 21.49
N ILE A 492 29.25 10.63 22.59
CA ILE A 492 28.47 9.39 22.66
C ILE A 492 27.09 9.61 23.28
N VAL A 493 26.17 8.69 23.01
CA VAL A 493 24.95 8.49 23.78
C VAL A 493 25.03 7.11 24.44
N ASP A 494 24.94 7.06 25.77
CA ASP A 494 24.93 5.79 26.51
C ASP A 494 23.52 5.18 26.50
N LEU A 495 23.38 4.01 25.87
CA LEU A 495 22.14 3.26 25.73
C LEU A 495 22.23 1.89 26.44
N LYS A 496 23.15 1.72 27.40
CA LYS A 496 23.32 0.46 28.14
C LYS A 496 22.06 0.06 28.91
N GLU A 497 21.32 1.03 29.46
CA GLU A 497 20.04 0.79 30.14
C GLU A 497 19.02 0.08 29.22
N TYR A 498 19.10 0.37 27.92
CA TYR A 498 18.24 -0.23 26.89
C TYR A 498 18.85 -1.48 26.24
N LYS A 499 19.97 -1.98 26.76
CA LYS A 499 20.75 -3.11 26.19
C LYS A 499 21.23 -2.85 24.75
N LEU A 500 21.49 -1.58 24.43
CA LEU A 500 21.97 -1.14 23.11
C LEU A 500 23.42 -0.61 23.12
N GLY A 501 24.12 -0.73 24.25
CA GLY A 501 25.53 -0.35 24.36
C GLY A 501 25.73 1.16 24.27
N VAL A 502 26.82 1.57 23.63
CA VAL A 502 27.16 3.00 23.43
C VAL A 502 27.07 3.33 21.95
N ALA A 503 26.34 4.40 21.64
CA ALA A 503 26.23 4.93 20.29
C ALA A 503 27.19 6.11 20.12
N VAL A 504 28.13 6.01 19.18
CA VAL A 504 29.06 7.10 18.88
C VAL A 504 28.41 8.04 17.86
N ILE A 505 28.18 9.29 18.24
CA ILE A 505 27.48 10.28 17.40
C ILE A 505 28.49 11.14 16.64
N GLY A 506 29.61 11.48 17.28
CA GLY A 506 30.67 12.30 16.69
C GLY A 506 31.99 12.17 17.44
N LYS A 507 32.97 12.95 17.01
CA LYS A 507 34.26 13.10 17.68
C LYS A 507 34.34 14.45 18.39
N THR A 508 35.21 14.57 19.39
CA THR A 508 35.43 15.86 20.08
C THR A 508 36.08 16.92 19.19
N ASP A 509 36.71 16.51 18.08
CA ASP A 509 37.23 17.42 17.04
C ASP A 509 36.12 18.02 16.15
N GLY A 510 34.86 17.67 16.38
CA GLY A 510 33.69 18.13 15.62
C GLY A 510 33.36 17.29 14.39
N SER A 511 34.12 16.23 14.09
CA SER A 511 33.82 15.30 13.01
C SER A 511 32.58 14.45 13.33
N LEU A 512 31.68 14.34 12.35
CA LEU A 512 30.37 13.70 12.52
C LEU A 512 30.34 12.30 11.90
N LEU A 513 29.55 11.40 12.48
CA LEU A 513 29.46 10.00 12.05
C LEU A 513 28.13 9.69 11.36
N TYR A 514 28.05 8.49 10.78
CA TYR A 514 26.89 8.00 10.03
C TYR A 514 25.57 8.13 10.82
N LEU A 515 25.57 7.75 12.11
CA LEU A 515 24.37 7.83 12.95
C LEU A 515 23.86 9.26 13.15
N SER A 516 24.75 10.27 13.21
CA SER A 516 24.34 11.68 13.29
C SER A 516 23.65 12.17 12.01
N ARG A 517 24.09 11.67 10.84
CA ARG A 517 23.43 11.94 9.54
C ARG A 517 22.05 11.33 9.50
N ASP A 518 21.89 10.09 9.95
CA ASP A 518 20.59 9.42 9.92
C ASP A 518 19.57 10.06 10.87
N ILE A 519 20.01 10.61 12.00
CA ILE A 519 19.15 11.41 12.88
C ILE A 519 18.71 12.69 12.16
N ALA A 520 19.65 13.40 11.51
CA ALA A 520 19.33 14.60 10.74
C ALA A 520 18.36 14.27 9.59
N ALA A 521 18.60 13.17 8.88
CA ALA A 521 17.77 12.72 7.78
C ALA A 521 16.36 12.32 8.23
N ALA A 522 16.24 11.62 9.37
CA ALA A 522 14.94 11.27 9.92
C ALA A 522 14.13 12.52 10.29
N CYS A 523 14.77 13.54 10.88
CA CYS A 523 14.12 14.80 11.21
C CYS A 523 13.73 15.59 9.96
N ASP A 524 14.64 15.76 9.00
CA ASP A 524 14.39 16.47 7.74
C ASP A 524 13.24 15.84 6.93
N ARG A 525 13.19 14.51 6.86
CA ARG A 525 12.09 13.80 6.20
C ARG A 525 10.78 13.99 6.96
N LYS A 526 10.81 14.07 8.30
CA LYS A 526 9.61 14.35 9.06
C LYS A 526 9.12 15.77 8.80
N ASP A 527 10.02 16.75 8.78
CA ASP A 527 9.68 18.14 8.53
C ASP A 527 9.20 18.36 7.08
N THR A 528 9.78 17.64 6.13
CA THR A 528 9.46 17.74 4.70
C THR A 528 8.15 17.06 4.33
N PHE A 529 7.91 15.85 4.85
CA PHE A 529 6.79 15.00 4.41
C PHE A 529 5.66 14.86 5.42
N ASP A 530 5.88 15.25 6.68
CA ASP A 530 4.98 15.00 7.80
C ASP A 530 4.38 13.57 7.81
N PHE A 531 5.23 12.57 7.52
CA PHE A 531 4.75 11.22 7.25
C PHE A 531 3.94 10.57 8.39
N ASP A 532 2.99 9.71 8.02
CA ASP A 532 2.30 8.77 8.92
C ASP A 532 3.11 7.50 9.16
N HIS A 533 3.99 7.11 8.22
CA HIS A 533 4.91 5.99 8.39
C HIS A 533 6.20 6.18 7.60
N MET A 534 7.33 5.75 8.16
CA MET A 534 8.64 5.75 7.50
C MET A 534 9.22 4.34 7.50
N PHE A 535 9.44 3.78 6.32
CA PHE A 535 10.00 2.45 6.14
C PHE A 535 11.45 2.53 5.68
N TYR A 536 12.35 1.89 6.44
CA TYR A 536 13.76 1.73 6.10
C TYR A 536 14.01 0.29 5.67
N VAL A 537 14.26 0.05 4.38
CA VAL A 537 14.48 -1.31 3.83
C VAL A 537 15.97 -1.60 3.77
N VAL A 538 16.52 -2.07 4.88
CA VAL A 538 17.97 -2.26 5.05
C VAL A 538 18.27 -3.66 5.56
N GLY A 539 19.40 -4.25 5.16
CA GLY A 539 19.78 -5.61 5.57
C GLY A 539 19.93 -5.75 7.09
N THR A 540 19.69 -6.96 7.61
CA THR A 540 19.71 -7.28 9.05
C THR A 540 21.06 -7.07 9.74
N GLN A 541 22.13 -6.93 8.95
CA GLN A 541 23.45 -6.51 9.43
C GLN A 541 23.41 -5.15 10.14
N GLN A 542 22.41 -4.31 9.86
CA GLN A 542 22.21 -2.99 10.46
C GLN A 542 21.10 -2.96 11.51
N ASP A 543 20.58 -4.11 11.97
CA ASP A 543 19.54 -4.17 13.01
C ASP A 543 19.92 -3.37 14.26
N HIS A 544 21.17 -3.49 14.71
CA HIS A 544 21.64 -2.78 15.90
C HIS A 544 21.67 -1.26 15.69
N HIS A 545 22.10 -0.81 14.52
CA HIS A 545 22.14 0.60 14.13
C HIS A 545 20.74 1.23 14.18
N PHE A 546 19.73 0.61 13.54
CA PHE A 546 18.37 1.14 13.57
C PHE A 546 17.73 1.11 14.96
N LYS A 547 18.04 0.10 15.78
CA LYS A 547 17.63 0.08 17.18
C LYS A 547 18.22 1.26 17.98
N GLN A 548 19.50 1.58 17.75
CA GLN A 548 20.13 2.75 18.36
C GLN A 548 19.50 4.05 17.84
N LEU A 549 19.34 4.20 16.53
CA LEU A 549 18.73 5.38 15.89
C LEU A 549 17.33 5.67 16.47
N PHE A 550 16.44 4.68 16.47
CA PHE A 550 15.08 4.86 16.98
C PHE A 550 15.07 5.14 18.48
N LYS A 551 15.91 4.46 19.27
CA LYS A 551 15.99 4.77 20.69
C LYS A 551 16.51 6.18 20.95
N ILE A 552 17.48 6.67 20.18
CA ILE A 552 17.99 8.05 20.32
C ILE A 552 16.89 9.07 19.97
N LEU A 553 16.16 8.87 18.87
CA LEU A 553 15.05 9.75 18.48
C LEU A 553 13.93 9.76 19.54
N GLU A 554 13.63 8.60 20.13
CA GLU A 554 12.68 8.47 21.25
C GLU A 554 13.13 9.29 22.46
N LEU A 555 14.40 9.14 22.88
CA LEU A 555 14.96 9.87 24.02
C LEU A 555 15.08 11.37 23.76
N GLN A 556 15.24 11.78 22.50
CA GLN A 556 15.20 13.18 22.07
C GLN A 556 13.76 13.76 22.12
N GLY A 557 12.75 12.94 22.43
CA GLY A 557 11.35 13.36 22.54
C GLY A 557 10.60 13.39 21.21
N LYS A 558 11.11 12.74 20.16
CA LYS A 558 10.45 12.68 18.86
C LYS A 558 9.27 11.71 18.91
N THR A 559 8.05 12.23 19.06
CA THR A 559 6.82 11.44 19.27
C THR A 559 6.35 10.61 18.07
N TRP A 560 7.01 10.74 16.91
CA TRP A 560 6.68 10.05 15.67
C TRP A 560 7.57 8.83 15.40
N VAL A 561 8.54 8.54 16.26
CA VAL A 561 9.49 7.45 16.06
C VAL A 561 8.85 6.06 16.08
N ASP A 562 7.71 5.90 16.74
CA ASP A 562 6.88 4.69 16.73
C ASP A 562 6.28 4.39 15.34
N ARG A 563 6.27 5.38 14.44
CA ARG A 563 5.88 5.28 13.04
C ARG A 563 7.06 4.97 12.11
N CYS A 564 8.26 4.82 12.64
CA CYS A 564 9.43 4.38 11.88
C CYS A 564 9.57 2.86 11.98
N SER A 565 9.91 2.21 10.87
CA SER A 565 10.04 0.75 10.83
C SER A 565 11.25 0.33 10.02
N HIS A 566 12.07 -0.55 10.61
CA HIS A 566 13.16 -1.22 9.91
C HIS A 566 12.67 -2.53 9.29
N ILE A 567 12.66 -2.57 7.96
CA ILE A 567 12.29 -3.72 7.15
C ILE A 567 13.56 -4.52 6.81
N GLY A 568 14.03 -5.28 7.80
CA GLY A 568 15.21 -6.16 7.70
C GLY A 568 15.12 -7.25 6.63
N PHE A 569 16.25 -7.60 6.01
CA PHE A 569 16.40 -8.79 5.16
C PHE A 569 17.76 -9.50 5.34
N GLY A 570 17.83 -10.80 5.04
CA GLY A 570 19.03 -11.62 5.16
C GLY A 570 20.01 -11.45 3.99
N LEU A 571 21.19 -12.06 4.08
CA LEU A 571 22.27 -11.90 3.12
C LEU A 571 22.21 -12.88 1.96
N ILE A 572 22.78 -12.45 0.83
CA ILE A 572 23.10 -13.32 -0.30
C ILE A 572 24.54 -13.81 -0.11
N LYS A 573 24.69 -15.13 -0.02
CA LYS A 573 25.99 -15.82 0.07
C LYS A 573 26.39 -16.34 -1.31
N SER A 574 27.66 -16.27 -1.66
CA SER A 574 28.23 -17.02 -2.77
C SER A 574 28.55 -18.46 -2.33
N LYS A 575 28.69 -19.39 -3.28
CA LYS A 575 29.12 -20.77 -3.00
C LYS A 575 30.51 -20.81 -2.34
N ASP A 576 31.37 -19.82 -2.62
CA ASP A 576 32.72 -19.69 -2.06
C ASP A 576 32.82 -18.80 -0.80
N GLY A 577 31.69 -18.30 -0.26
CA GLY A 577 31.65 -17.39 0.89
C GLY A 577 30.92 -16.05 0.60
N ASN A 578 31.29 -14.97 1.29
CA ASN A 578 30.66 -13.66 1.06
C ASN A 578 31.20 -13.00 -0.23
N MET A 579 30.33 -12.39 -1.04
CA MET A 579 30.78 -11.55 -2.17
C MET A 579 31.61 -10.37 -1.65
N SER A 580 32.84 -10.20 -2.15
CA SER A 580 33.76 -9.18 -1.66
C SER A 580 34.25 -8.25 -2.76
N THR A 581 33.85 -6.97 -2.66
CA THR A 581 34.30 -5.87 -3.52
C THR A 581 35.82 -5.66 -3.47
N ARG A 582 36.47 -5.95 -2.34
CA ARG A 582 37.92 -5.79 -2.17
C ARG A 582 38.75 -6.91 -2.80
N ARG A 583 38.13 -8.07 -3.09
CA ARG A 583 38.80 -9.24 -3.68
C ARG A 583 38.42 -9.49 -5.15
N GLY A 584 37.66 -8.58 -5.78
CA GLY A 584 37.26 -8.72 -7.19
C GLY A 584 36.28 -9.86 -7.50
N THR A 585 35.65 -10.47 -6.49
CA THR A 585 34.75 -11.64 -6.64
C THR A 585 33.27 -11.24 -6.77
N VAL A 586 33.00 -9.98 -7.10
CA VAL A 586 31.64 -9.43 -7.15
C VAL A 586 31.00 -9.71 -8.49
N VAL A 587 29.81 -10.30 -8.46
CA VAL A 587 28.94 -10.39 -9.64
C VAL A 587 28.06 -9.13 -9.70
N PHE A 588 28.17 -8.37 -10.78
CA PHE A 588 27.32 -7.21 -11.03
C PHE A 588 25.89 -7.65 -11.29
N LEU A 589 24.92 -6.86 -10.83
CA LEU A 589 23.51 -7.17 -11.07
C LEU A 589 23.18 -7.14 -12.57
N GLU A 590 23.75 -6.22 -13.33
CA GLU A 590 23.55 -6.13 -14.78
C GLU A 590 24.02 -7.41 -15.49
N ASP A 591 25.16 -7.97 -15.07
CA ASP A 591 25.66 -9.24 -15.62
C ASP A 591 24.74 -10.41 -15.26
N ILE A 592 24.16 -10.41 -14.05
CA ILE A 592 23.14 -11.40 -13.67
C ILE A 592 21.94 -11.29 -14.61
N LEU A 593 21.37 -10.10 -14.74
CA LEU A 593 20.18 -9.89 -15.57
C LEU A 593 20.45 -10.22 -17.05
N ASN A 594 21.62 -9.86 -17.59
CA ASN A 594 22.02 -10.19 -18.95
C ASN A 594 22.15 -11.70 -19.15
N THR A 595 22.84 -12.38 -18.24
CA THR A 595 23.03 -13.84 -18.31
C THR A 595 21.69 -14.57 -18.25
N VAL A 596 20.80 -14.15 -17.35
CA VAL A 596 19.47 -14.76 -17.25
C VAL A 596 18.65 -14.46 -18.50
N ARG A 597 18.65 -13.23 -19.01
CA ARG A 597 17.97 -12.88 -20.28
C ARG A 597 18.43 -13.80 -21.41
N ASP A 598 19.73 -13.99 -21.57
CA ASP A 598 20.29 -14.79 -22.67
C ASP A 598 19.86 -16.26 -22.58
N GLU A 599 19.87 -16.82 -21.37
CA GLU A 599 19.35 -18.18 -21.11
C GLU A 599 17.84 -18.28 -21.38
N MET A 600 17.07 -17.26 -20.96
CA MET A 600 15.62 -17.17 -21.23
C MET A 600 15.33 -17.11 -22.73
N HIS A 601 16.11 -16.32 -23.47
CA HIS A 601 15.98 -16.19 -24.92
C HIS A 601 16.33 -17.49 -25.64
N ALA A 602 17.39 -18.17 -25.22
CA ALA A 602 17.78 -19.46 -25.76
C ALA A 602 16.69 -20.52 -25.54
N ASN A 603 16.02 -20.51 -24.39
CA ASN A 603 14.91 -21.41 -24.12
C ASN A 603 13.68 -21.10 -24.99
N MET A 604 13.30 -19.82 -25.11
CA MET A 604 12.15 -19.41 -25.95
C MET A 604 12.30 -19.86 -27.42
N LYS A 605 13.52 -19.85 -27.97
CA LYS A 605 13.80 -20.29 -29.35
C LYS A 605 13.47 -21.76 -29.60
N LYS A 606 13.32 -22.60 -28.57
CA LYS A 606 12.96 -24.03 -28.71
C LYS A 606 11.54 -24.24 -29.26
N ASN A 607 10.66 -23.24 -29.19
CA ASN A 607 9.32 -23.30 -29.77
C ASN A 607 9.17 -22.28 -30.91
N GLU A 608 9.62 -22.65 -32.11
CA GLU A 608 9.67 -21.76 -33.28
C GLU A 608 8.31 -21.12 -33.61
N HIS A 609 7.22 -21.88 -33.52
CA HIS A 609 5.88 -21.41 -33.84
C HIS A 609 5.39 -20.31 -32.88
N LYS A 610 5.65 -20.46 -31.57
CA LYS A 610 5.29 -19.42 -30.59
C LYS A 610 6.25 -18.23 -30.67
N TYR A 611 7.55 -18.51 -30.84
CA TYR A 611 8.59 -17.49 -30.96
C TYR A 611 8.31 -16.52 -32.11
N ALA A 612 7.84 -17.01 -33.25
CA ALA A 612 7.46 -16.18 -34.41
C ALA A 612 6.33 -15.18 -34.14
N GLN A 613 5.54 -15.38 -33.08
CA GLN A 613 4.44 -14.49 -32.68
C GLN A 613 4.87 -13.42 -31.67
N VAL A 614 6.12 -13.47 -31.20
CA VAL A 614 6.68 -12.52 -30.25
C VAL A 614 7.31 -11.36 -31.04
N VAL A 615 6.76 -10.16 -30.86
CA VAL A 615 7.20 -8.95 -31.58
C VAL A 615 8.64 -8.57 -31.20
N ASP A 616 8.97 -8.66 -29.92
CA ASP A 616 10.29 -8.32 -29.38
C ASP A 616 10.77 -9.44 -28.44
N PRO A 617 11.40 -10.50 -29.00
CA PRO A 617 11.82 -11.65 -28.21
C PRO A 617 12.87 -11.35 -27.16
N GLU A 618 13.75 -10.37 -27.39
CA GLU A 618 14.78 -10.00 -26.41
C GLU A 618 14.15 -9.31 -25.19
N ARG A 619 13.23 -8.38 -25.41
CA ARG A 619 12.49 -7.74 -24.32
C ARG A 619 11.68 -8.75 -23.52
N VAL A 620 11.01 -9.69 -24.20
CA VAL A 620 10.25 -10.75 -23.51
C VAL A 620 11.18 -11.64 -22.69
N ALA A 621 12.29 -12.09 -23.26
CA ALA A 621 13.29 -12.87 -22.53
C ALA A 621 13.83 -12.13 -21.30
N ASP A 622 14.04 -10.81 -21.41
CA ASP A 622 14.48 -9.98 -20.30
C ASP A 622 13.44 -9.95 -19.17
N ILE A 623 12.16 -9.74 -19.50
CA ILE A 623 11.06 -9.74 -18.52
C ILE A 623 10.90 -11.12 -17.85
N VAL A 624 11.04 -12.20 -18.61
CA VAL A 624 11.02 -13.58 -18.05
C VAL A 624 12.19 -13.76 -17.09
N GLY A 625 13.38 -13.28 -17.46
CA GLY A 625 14.59 -13.40 -16.62
C GLY A 625 14.53 -12.56 -15.34
N GLN A 626 13.98 -11.35 -15.42
CA GLN A 626 13.67 -10.53 -14.25
C GLN A 626 12.70 -11.27 -13.32
N SER A 627 11.63 -11.86 -13.88
CA SER A 627 10.65 -12.63 -13.11
C SER A 627 11.29 -13.82 -12.41
N ALA A 628 12.17 -14.55 -13.09
CA ALA A 628 12.92 -15.66 -12.49
C ALA A 628 13.79 -15.19 -11.31
N THR A 629 14.51 -14.09 -11.50
CA THR A 629 15.43 -13.52 -10.52
C THR A 629 14.68 -13.01 -9.27
N MET A 630 13.58 -12.28 -9.47
CA MET A 630 12.80 -11.67 -8.38
C MET A 630 12.02 -12.71 -7.58
N ILE A 631 11.38 -13.68 -8.23
CA ILE A 631 10.59 -14.72 -7.56
C ILE A 631 11.47 -15.67 -6.76
N GLN A 632 12.67 -15.99 -7.25
CA GLN A 632 13.66 -16.76 -6.50
C GLN A 632 14.01 -16.09 -5.16
N ASP A 633 14.19 -14.76 -5.12
CA ASP A 633 14.44 -14.05 -3.86
C ASP A 633 13.19 -13.98 -2.98
N MET A 634 12.08 -13.53 -3.56
CA MET A 634 10.84 -13.24 -2.86
C MET A 634 10.08 -14.49 -2.40
N GLY A 635 10.40 -15.68 -2.91
CA GLY A 635 9.73 -16.93 -2.54
C GLY A 635 9.98 -17.37 -1.10
N ALA A 636 11.02 -16.85 -0.45
CA ALA A 636 11.32 -17.11 0.96
C ALA A 636 11.12 -15.85 1.83
N ARG A 637 10.92 -16.06 3.14
CA ARG A 637 10.85 -14.96 4.10
C ARG A 637 12.10 -14.07 4.00
N ARG A 638 11.91 -12.75 3.99
CA ARG A 638 13.00 -11.78 3.77
C ARG A 638 14.14 -11.91 4.77
N ALA A 639 13.85 -12.25 6.02
CA ALA A 639 14.85 -12.42 7.08
C ALA A 639 15.82 -13.59 6.86
N LYS A 640 15.51 -14.54 5.96
CA LYS A 640 16.41 -15.66 5.66
C LYS A 640 17.57 -15.21 4.77
N ASP A 641 18.77 -15.67 5.13
CA ASP A 641 19.90 -15.73 4.21
C ASP A 641 19.63 -16.76 3.11
N TYR A 642 20.19 -16.55 1.93
CA TYR A 642 20.23 -17.60 0.90
C TYR A 642 21.55 -17.60 0.13
N THR A 643 21.89 -18.75 -0.43
CA THR A 643 23.05 -18.91 -1.31
C THR A 643 22.61 -18.69 -2.75
N PHE A 644 23.29 -17.79 -3.46
CA PHE A 644 23.06 -17.55 -4.87
C PHE A 644 23.34 -18.81 -5.69
N ASP A 645 22.38 -19.20 -6.54
CA ASP A 645 22.45 -20.41 -7.33
C ASP A 645 21.83 -20.20 -8.72
N TRP A 646 22.69 -20.21 -9.75
CA TRP A 646 22.28 -20.11 -11.15
C TRP A 646 21.25 -21.16 -11.55
N SER A 647 21.37 -22.39 -11.04
CA SER A 647 20.45 -23.48 -11.40
C SER A 647 19.01 -23.18 -11.01
N ARG A 648 18.81 -22.44 -9.90
CA ARG A 648 17.47 -22.04 -9.45
C ARG A 648 16.90 -20.92 -10.29
N ILE A 649 17.73 -19.97 -10.72
CA ILE A 649 17.30 -18.83 -11.54
C ILE A 649 16.99 -19.29 -12.97
N PHE A 650 17.73 -20.26 -13.51
CA PHE A 650 17.51 -20.78 -14.86
C PHE A 650 16.37 -21.81 -14.96
N SER A 651 15.72 -22.17 -13.85
CA SER A 651 14.64 -23.16 -13.88
C SER A 651 13.34 -22.59 -14.45
N PHE A 652 12.84 -23.20 -15.51
CA PHE A 652 11.52 -22.94 -16.11
C PHE A 652 10.42 -23.81 -15.52
N GLU A 653 10.82 -24.90 -14.85
CA GLU A 653 9.94 -25.89 -14.29
C GLU A 653 9.81 -25.68 -12.78
N GLY A 654 8.62 -25.95 -12.26
CA GLY A 654 8.28 -25.79 -10.85
C GLY A 654 7.84 -24.37 -10.48
N ASP A 655 7.99 -24.05 -9.20
CA ASP A 655 7.48 -22.82 -8.60
C ASP A 655 8.40 -21.61 -8.87
N THR A 656 8.42 -21.14 -10.12
CA THR A 656 9.32 -20.08 -10.60
C THR A 656 8.61 -18.90 -11.24
N GLY A 657 9.33 -17.78 -11.42
CA GLY A 657 8.81 -16.61 -12.14
C GLY A 657 8.36 -16.90 -13.58
N PRO A 658 9.13 -17.65 -14.39
CA PRO A 658 8.70 -18.10 -15.71
C PRO A 658 7.38 -18.88 -15.68
N TYR A 659 7.14 -19.72 -14.66
CA TYR A 659 5.87 -20.44 -14.52
C TYR A 659 4.67 -19.50 -14.35
N LEU A 660 4.82 -18.45 -13.52
CA LEU A 660 3.79 -17.43 -13.34
C LEU A 660 3.51 -16.65 -14.63
N GLN A 661 4.56 -16.28 -15.37
CA GLN A 661 4.42 -15.59 -16.66
C GLN A 661 3.75 -16.48 -17.70
N TYR A 662 4.06 -17.78 -17.68
CA TYR A 662 3.45 -18.76 -18.58
C TYR A 662 1.95 -18.90 -18.31
N ALA A 663 1.55 -19.02 -17.04
CA ALA A 663 0.14 -19.07 -16.65
C ALA A 663 -0.63 -17.83 -17.13
N HIS A 664 -0.06 -16.63 -16.91
CA HIS A 664 -0.67 -15.38 -17.36
C HIS A 664 -0.78 -15.29 -18.90
N SER A 665 0.30 -15.58 -19.63
CA SER A 665 0.30 -15.52 -21.10
C SER A 665 -0.65 -16.55 -21.74
N ARG A 666 -0.84 -17.72 -21.10
CA ARG A 666 -1.80 -18.74 -21.53
C ARG A 666 -3.24 -18.25 -21.38
N LEU A 667 -3.58 -17.58 -20.28
CA LEU A 667 -4.89 -16.93 -20.12
C LEU A 667 -5.13 -15.87 -21.19
N CYS A 668 -4.14 -15.00 -21.45
CA CYS A 668 -4.22 -14.03 -22.54
C CYS A 668 -4.40 -14.71 -23.91
N SER A 669 -3.83 -15.90 -24.12
CA SER A 669 -4.01 -16.66 -25.36
C SER A 669 -5.42 -17.19 -25.53
N ILE A 670 -6.02 -17.72 -24.46
CA ILE A 670 -7.40 -18.23 -24.47
C ILE A 670 -8.38 -17.10 -24.79
N GLU A 671 -8.17 -15.93 -24.18
CA GLU A 671 -8.98 -14.74 -24.44
C GLU A 671 -8.88 -14.28 -25.89
N ARG A 672 -7.67 -14.18 -26.45
CA ARG A 672 -7.48 -13.85 -27.88
C ARG A 672 -8.15 -14.84 -28.83
N GLN A 673 -8.08 -16.14 -28.53
CA GLN A 673 -8.73 -17.17 -29.35
C GLN A 673 -10.26 -17.12 -29.25
N SER A 674 -10.79 -16.49 -28.20
CA SER A 674 -12.21 -16.44 -27.87
C SER A 674 -12.76 -15.01 -27.93
N GLU A 675 -12.08 -14.10 -28.65
CA GLU A 675 -12.39 -12.67 -28.70
C GLU A 675 -13.82 -12.37 -29.18
N HIS A 676 -14.38 -13.26 -29.99
CA HIS A 676 -15.77 -13.19 -30.47
C HIS A 676 -16.83 -13.35 -29.37
N LEU A 677 -16.47 -13.84 -28.18
CA LEU A 677 -17.38 -13.99 -27.03
C LEU A 677 -17.49 -12.70 -26.20
N GLN A 678 -16.52 -11.77 -26.29
CA GLN A 678 -16.58 -10.43 -25.65
C GLN A 678 -16.96 -10.45 -24.15
N VAL A 679 -15.99 -10.61 -23.25
CA VAL A 679 -16.23 -10.51 -21.79
C VAL A 679 -15.82 -9.13 -21.27
N SER A 680 -16.77 -8.38 -20.74
CA SER A 680 -16.57 -7.08 -20.09
C SER A 680 -17.54 -6.90 -18.92
N ALA A 681 -17.42 -5.79 -18.19
CA ALA A 681 -18.37 -5.43 -17.13
C ALA A 681 -19.83 -5.37 -17.63
N ASP A 682 -20.03 -4.88 -18.86
CA ASP A 682 -21.36 -4.72 -19.44
C ASP A 682 -21.98 -6.06 -19.87
N THR A 683 -21.18 -6.97 -20.41
CA THR A 683 -21.68 -8.26 -20.92
C THR A 683 -21.88 -9.30 -19.81
N LEU A 684 -21.30 -9.10 -18.63
CA LEU A 684 -21.36 -10.05 -17.51
C LEU A 684 -22.77 -10.35 -17.01
N LEU A 685 -23.72 -9.41 -17.13
CA LEU A 685 -25.10 -9.60 -16.69
C LEU A 685 -25.82 -10.69 -17.51
N ASP A 686 -25.38 -10.89 -18.75
CA ASP A 686 -25.97 -11.85 -19.70
C ASP A 686 -25.27 -13.22 -19.68
N ILE A 687 -24.19 -13.36 -18.88
CA ILE A 687 -23.42 -14.61 -18.79
C ILE A 687 -23.98 -15.48 -17.67
N ASP A 688 -24.39 -16.71 -18.03
CA ASP A 688 -24.84 -17.69 -17.05
C ASP A 688 -23.65 -18.34 -16.31
N LEU A 689 -23.25 -17.72 -15.20
CA LEU A 689 -22.19 -18.21 -14.33
C LEU A 689 -22.61 -19.42 -13.48
N THR A 690 -23.87 -19.84 -13.52
CA THR A 690 -24.33 -21.05 -12.80
C THR A 690 -23.83 -22.34 -13.47
N LEU A 691 -23.36 -22.24 -14.71
CA LEU A 691 -22.74 -23.34 -15.45
C LEU A 691 -21.35 -23.74 -14.93
N LEU A 692 -20.74 -22.92 -14.07
CA LEU A 692 -19.42 -23.19 -13.47
C LEU A 692 -19.55 -24.08 -12.23
N VAL A 693 -19.79 -25.37 -12.46
CA VAL A 693 -20.06 -26.37 -11.40
C VAL A 693 -18.91 -27.33 -11.17
N GLU A 694 -17.96 -27.40 -12.11
CA GLU A 694 -16.86 -28.35 -12.05
C GLU A 694 -15.91 -28.05 -10.87
N PRO A 695 -15.34 -29.07 -10.21
CA PRO A 695 -14.44 -28.86 -9.07
C PRO A 695 -13.27 -27.92 -9.37
N GLN A 696 -12.71 -28.00 -10.57
CA GLN A 696 -11.61 -27.13 -11.02
C GLN A 696 -12.08 -25.67 -11.20
N ALA A 697 -13.32 -25.45 -11.64
CA ALA A 697 -13.90 -24.12 -11.76
C ALA A 697 -14.05 -23.50 -10.37
N LEU A 698 -14.65 -24.25 -9.43
CA LEU A 698 -14.85 -23.80 -8.06
C LEU A 698 -13.53 -23.53 -7.33
N ALA A 699 -12.53 -24.40 -7.49
CA ALA A 699 -11.20 -24.21 -6.92
C ALA A 699 -10.50 -22.95 -7.46
N LEU A 700 -10.65 -22.66 -8.76
CA LEU A 700 -10.12 -21.44 -9.36
C LEU A 700 -10.87 -20.20 -8.84
N ILE A 701 -12.19 -20.26 -8.70
CA ILE A 701 -13.01 -19.17 -8.15
C ILE A 701 -12.58 -18.84 -6.71
N GLU A 702 -12.36 -19.85 -5.87
CA GLU A 702 -11.84 -19.68 -4.51
C GLU A 702 -10.45 -19.04 -4.52
N ALA A 703 -9.56 -19.48 -5.41
CA ALA A 703 -8.23 -18.91 -5.54
C ALA A 703 -8.27 -17.42 -5.96
N ILE A 704 -9.18 -17.04 -6.86
CA ILE A 704 -9.40 -15.63 -7.25
C ILE A 704 -9.96 -14.82 -6.08
N ALA A 705 -10.92 -15.38 -5.34
CA ALA A 705 -11.59 -14.71 -4.22
C ALA A 705 -10.64 -14.34 -3.07
N LEU A 706 -9.52 -15.06 -2.93
CA LEU A 706 -8.53 -14.85 -1.87
C LEU A 706 -7.57 -13.69 -2.14
N TYR A 707 -7.48 -13.16 -3.36
CA TYR A 707 -6.52 -12.09 -3.68
C TYR A 707 -6.69 -10.83 -2.81
N PRO A 708 -7.90 -10.25 -2.64
CA PRO A 708 -8.07 -9.05 -1.82
C PRO A 708 -7.68 -9.26 -0.36
N ASP A 709 -7.95 -10.45 0.19
CA ASP A 709 -7.54 -10.82 1.54
C ASP A 709 -6.02 -10.88 1.67
N VAL A 710 -5.33 -11.48 0.69
CA VAL A 710 -3.86 -11.53 0.67
C VAL A 710 -3.27 -10.12 0.65
N ILE A 711 -3.77 -9.22 -0.20
CA ILE A 711 -3.29 -7.83 -0.24
C ILE A 711 -3.50 -7.12 1.09
N ARG A 712 -4.70 -7.25 1.68
CA ARG A 712 -4.99 -6.68 3.00
C ARG A 712 -4.05 -7.21 4.08
N ASP A 713 -3.80 -8.51 4.09
CA ASP A 713 -2.93 -9.15 5.10
C ASP A 713 -1.44 -8.79 4.95
N LEU A 714 -0.99 -8.43 3.74
CA LEU A 714 0.39 -7.97 3.54
C LEU A 714 0.72 -6.71 4.33
N SER A 715 -0.26 -5.86 4.64
CA SER A 715 -0.05 -4.67 5.49
C SER A 715 0.43 -4.98 6.91
N LYS A 716 0.28 -6.24 7.37
CA LYS A 716 0.69 -6.66 8.72
C LYS A 716 2.19 -6.93 8.84
N ASN A 717 2.84 -7.43 7.78
CA ASN A 717 4.23 -7.89 7.85
C ASN A 717 5.09 -7.58 6.62
N TYR A 718 4.49 -7.13 5.51
CA TYR A 718 5.12 -6.80 4.25
C TYR A 718 6.08 -7.91 3.76
N GLU A 719 5.63 -9.17 3.82
CA GLU A 719 6.41 -10.35 3.40
C GLU A 719 6.07 -10.74 1.94
N PRO A 720 6.99 -10.57 0.97
CA PRO A 720 6.73 -10.91 -0.44
C PRO A 720 6.33 -12.37 -0.67
N CYS A 721 6.89 -13.29 0.14
CA CYS A 721 6.65 -14.73 0.00
C CYS A 721 5.20 -15.14 0.13
N ASN A 722 4.40 -14.36 0.88
CA ASN A 722 2.97 -14.61 1.01
C ASN A 722 2.25 -14.40 -0.32
N LEU A 723 2.61 -13.32 -1.05
CA LEU A 723 2.04 -13.04 -2.36
C LEU A 723 2.60 -13.97 -3.45
N VAL A 724 3.87 -14.37 -3.36
CA VAL A 724 4.45 -15.39 -4.25
C VAL A 724 3.71 -16.72 -4.08
N SER A 725 3.51 -17.16 -2.84
CA SER A 725 2.78 -18.41 -2.53
C SER A 725 1.34 -18.37 -3.03
N TYR A 726 0.66 -17.22 -2.87
CA TYR A 726 -0.65 -16.99 -3.46
C TYR A 726 -0.63 -17.11 -4.99
N SER A 727 0.31 -16.43 -5.66
CA SER A 727 0.41 -16.39 -7.13
C SER A 727 0.69 -17.77 -7.72
N LEU A 728 1.52 -18.57 -7.04
CA LEU A 728 1.78 -19.96 -7.43
C LEU A 728 0.53 -20.82 -7.26
N ARG A 729 -0.16 -20.72 -6.11
CA ARG A 729 -1.42 -21.44 -5.86
C ARG A 729 -2.48 -21.11 -6.91
N LEU A 730 -2.62 -19.82 -7.27
CA LEU A 730 -3.51 -19.38 -8.33
C LEU A 730 -3.08 -19.97 -9.70
N SER A 731 -1.79 -19.95 -10.03
CA SER A 731 -1.27 -20.48 -11.30
C SER A 731 -1.44 -21.99 -11.43
N HIS A 732 -1.32 -22.74 -10.33
CA HIS A 732 -1.63 -24.17 -10.28
C HIS A 732 -3.11 -24.43 -10.51
N ALA A 733 -4.00 -23.65 -9.88
CA ALA A 733 -5.44 -23.74 -10.10
C ALA A 733 -5.83 -23.38 -11.55
N ILE A 734 -5.20 -22.36 -12.13
CA ILE A 734 -5.34 -21.99 -13.55
C ILE A 734 -4.94 -23.16 -14.45
N SER A 735 -3.76 -23.75 -14.22
CA SER A 735 -3.26 -24.87 -15.04
C SER A 735 -4.21 -26.07 -14.97
N SER A 736 -4.64 -26.44 -13.76
CA SER A 736 -5.61 -27.53 -13.57
C SER A 736 -6.95 -27.26 -14.24
N ALA A 737 -7.44 -26.01 -14.21
CA ALA A 737 -8.67 -25.61 -14.89
C ALA A 737 -8.51 -25.67 -16.42
N ILE A 738 -7.42 -25.16 -16.99
CA ILE A 738 -7.22 -25.13 -18.45
C ILE A 738 -7.17 -26.53 -19.05
N ASP A 739 -6.63 -27.52 -18.34
CA ASP A 739 -6.54 -28.89 -18.86
C ASP A 739 -7.92 -29.56 -18.99
N VAL A 740 -8.93 -29.11 -18.23
CA VAL A 740 -10.27 -29.73 -18.17
C VAL A 740 -11.37 -28.84 -18.75
N LEU A 741 -11.30 -27.53 -18.54
CA LEU A 741 -12.37 -26.56 -18.84
C LEU A 741 -12.06 -25.80 -20.13
N TRP A 742 -12.38 -26.42 -21.25
CA TRP A 742 -12.14 -25.87 -22.58
C TRP A 742 -13.14 -24.74 -22.88
N VAL A 743 -12.68 -23.66 -23.51
CA VAL A 743 -13.57 -22.61 -24.07
C VAL A 743 -13.90 -22.93 -25.52
N SER A 744 -12.88 -23.32 -26.30
CA SER A 744 -13.04 -23.69 -27.70
C SER A 744 -13.87 -24.97 -27.86
N GLY A 745 -14.72 -24.99 -28.89
CA GLY A 745 -15.57 -26.14 -29.23
C GLY A 745 -16.72 -26.43 -28.25
N GLN A 746 -17.01 -25.50 -27.32
CA GLN A 746 -18.16 -25.62 -26.42
C GLN A 746 -19.36 -24.81 -26.95
N GLU A 747 -20.55 -25.13 -26.43
CA GLU A 747 -21.72 -24.30 -26.66
C GLU A 747 -21.54 -22.89 -26.11
N LYS A 748 -22.15 -21.91 -26.79
CA LYS A 748 -21.97 -20.47 -26.50
C LYS A 748 -22.14 -20.13 -25.01
N PRO A 749 -23.19 -20.57 -24.28
CA PRO A 749 -23.37 -20.21 -22.87
C PRO A 749 -22.22 -20.71 -21.97
N LEU A 750 -21.82 -21.97 -22.11
CA LEU A 750 -20.74 -22.57 -21.33
C LEU A 750 -19.38 -21.96 -21.68
N ALA A 751 -19.13 -21.70 -22.97
CA ALA A 751 -17.93 -21.02 -23.43
C ALA A 751 -17.79 -19.62 -22.82
N HIS A 752 -18.86 -18.82 -22.78
CA HIS A 752 -18.86 -17.50 -22.14
C HIS A 752 -18.58 -17.59 -20.64
N ALA A 753 -19.23 -18.51 -19.93
CA ALA A 753 -19.03 -18.68 -18.50
C ALA A 753 -17.59 -19.05 -18.15
N ARG A 754 -17.00 -20.00 -18.88
CA ARG A 754 -15.59 -20.41 -18.71
C ARG A 754 -14.62 -19.29 -19.10
N LEU A 755 -14.90 -18.56 -20.17
CA LEU A 755 -14.08 -17.41 -20.55
C LEU A 755 -14.12 -16.32 -19.47
N ALA A 756 -15.29 -16.02 -18.90
CA ALA A 756 -15.41 -15.04 -17.82
C ALA A 756 -14.59 -15.42 -16.58
N LEU A 757 -14.57 -16.71 -16.22
CA LEU A 757 -13.69 -17.23 -15.17
C LEU A 757 -12.20 -16.99 -15.49
N TYR A 758 -11.76 -17.27 -16.73
CA TYR A 758 -10.37 -17.06 -17.13
C TYR A 758 -9.97 -15.59 -17.20
N VAL A 759 -10.87 -14.69 -17.60
CA VAL A 759 -10.63 -13.24 -17.56
C VAL A 759 -10.48 -12.75 -16.13
N ALA A 760 -11.34 -13.21 -15.21
CA ALA A 760 -11.21 -12.92 -13.78
C ALA A 760 -9.87 -13.43 -13.21
N ALA A 761 -9.47 -14.66 -13.55
CA ALA A 761 -8.19 -15.24 -13.16
C ALA A 761 -7.00 -14.42 -13.70
N ARG A 762 -7.09 -13.95 -14.95
CA ARG A 762 -6.06 -13.12 -15.57
C ARG A 762 -5.88 -11.82 -14.81
N PHE A 763 -6.96 -11.12 -14.47
CA PHE A 763 -6.87 -9.87 -13.71
C PHE A 763 -6.21 -10.10 -12.34
N ALA A 764 -6.69 -11.09 -11.57
CA ALA A 764 -6.11 -11.42 -10.27
C ALA A 764 -4.60 -11.76 -10.35
N LEU A 765 -4.20 -12.62 -11.29
CA LEU A 765 -2.79 -12.98 -11.47
C LEU A 765 -1.97 -11.77 -11.94
N SER A 766 -2.46 -11.01 -12.91
CA SER A 766 -1.75 -9.84 -13.43
C SER A 766 -1.53 -8.76 -12.37
N ASN A 767 -2.50 -8.55 -11.48
CA ASN A 767 -2.40 -7.58 -10.39
C ASN A 767 -1.43 -8.08 -9.31
N ALA A 768 -1.46 -9.37 -8.98
CA ALA A 768 -0.49 -9.99 -8.07
C ALA A 768 0.95 -9.84 -8.59
N LEU A 769 1.18 -10.11 -9.88
CA LEU A 769 2.48 -9.93 -10.54
C LEU A 769 2.94 -8.47 -10.51
N ARG A 770 2.07 -7.51 -10.85
CA ARG A 770 2.41 -6.07 -10.76
C ARG A 770 2.74 -5.65 -9.34
N THR A 771 2.00 -6.15 -8.35
CA THR A 771 2.26 -5.86 -6.93
C THR A 771 3.63 -6.38 -6.50
N LEU A 772 4.05 -7.55 -6.98
CA LEU A 772 5.41 -8.09 -6.81
C LEU A 772 6.50 -7.28 -7.54
N GLY A 773 6.13 -6.28 -8.35
CA GLY A 773 7.03 -5.49 -9.18
C GLY A 773 7.31 -6.11 -10.55
N LEU A 774 6.64 -7.21 -10.92
CA LEU A 774 6.83 -7.88 -12.21
C LEU A 774 6.01 -7.22 -13.32
N THR A 775 6.43 -7.46 -14.57
CA THR A 775 5.68 -7.05 -15.77
C THR A 775 4.94 -8.26 -16.34
N PRO A 776 3.60 -8.34 -16.27
CA PRO A 776 2.86 -9.49 -16.80
C PRO A 776 2.93 -9.55 -18.33
N LEU A 777 3.38 -10.69 -18.87
CA LEU A 777 3.54 -10.91 -20.30
C LEU A 777 2.25 -11.43 -20.95
N THR A 778 1.84 -10.82 -22.06
CA THR A 778 0.68 -11.30 -22.83
C THR A 778 1.03 -12.42 -23.81
N ARG A 779 2.31 -12.56 -24.16
CA ARG A 779 2.91 -13.60 -25.02
C ARG A 779 4.32 -13.88 -24.50
N MET A 780 4.73 -15.14 -24.51
CA MET A 780 6.09 -15.58 -24.23
C MET A 780 6.41 -16.90 -24.92
#